data_AF-A0A6N7RHY6-F1
#
_entry.id   AF-A0A6N7RHY6-F1
#
_cell.length_a   1.000
_cell.length_b   1.000
_cell.length_c   1.000
_cell.angle_alpha   90.00
_cell.angle_beta   90.00
_cell.angle_gamma   90.00
#
_symmetry.space_group_name_H-M   'P 1'
#
loop_
_entity.id
_entity.type
_entity.pdbx_description
1 polymer ?
#
loop_
_entity_poly.entity_id
_entity_poly.type
_entity_poly.pdbx_seq_one_letter_code
_entity_poly.pdbx_strand_id
1 'polypeptide(L)'
;MSTKLKVKIVVLIAVAAVSMAVMGVVLSTMQNDLSLDGYTSEMKLEADALPELLESAQENVDQNTVTYDEIFQSKAESVAFMANNNAGFEATDAKMAEYKDLLGVDNVMVVGRDGSIIAKAQDTLANFAYPRFNQLRTVFDDGKPSQAVEVELPEQNWLQRYYAAAIDADTMVVVEQNPAELRDLVEVTGSTKSVLKDIAIGQHGYLFAVSAQDYLVEYHPNTNLVGTDAIDGGIDAAELEDGNVGWMELNGESLYCNVSKIGDMYYIAAVPESDMAATRNITVGVILFIFFAVMTVVIMYGIFVMREDERQGYDADHFRTMGPLLYNKAIGRKAAVLSFVGFLAILLVTFYMQTLFALSSESVSNNERVDEVVETIQRSTDRMEDLNNQYSERYLSKARVAGYILDQNPALENKADLQKLADVLQIQYVFAFDGTGTMVATNSSYANFTLSEDPEDQSSEFRKLLQGADSVVQDPQPDEISGELRQYIGVPLHSADGTADGLVQIGIRSTRLENLLASVQIDSVLDGLKSGADGFAFALNKGDGTFAYFPDQRLVGKPALEHGMVENQLKDGYCDYVTIEGVTYYASAAETDDYYLYIAGTEGELMAERVPLTLTTGGIALVCLAVIFLLLAFEPKRGFSVPKRPEEEAESRMFDVTMPSGRKIKTESAASRWLDRSFKWSERTAEQKTAAVVKWLLGASVIAVCVAVVFQDRFFGSASIFSYILGGEWERGLNIFALTACIMFICVAMTVVTVVQKLLNLLSTVLGARGETVCRLLSSFIKYATIIGMLYYSLMLVGVDTTTLLASAGILSIAISFGAKELVSDILSGLFIIFEGEFRVGDIIKVGDWRGTVVEIGVRTTKVEDGSRNIKVIRNSDISNVVNMTKEVSYASCDVGIEYGESLERVENILSKELPAIRKRLPKAIDGPFYKGVVELGDNSVNIRIVVQCDESDRAQLERDLNREMKMLFDKYDISIPYPQVVINQASEYKKATAAERFRADRFNEEQKEVAKDLGNDDENASR
;
A
#
# COMPACT_ATOMS: atom_id res chain seq x y z
N MET A 1 -3.79 -45.90 29.67
CA MET A 1 -4.85 -45.61 28.70
C MET A 1 -5.47 -46.94 28.34
N SER A 2 -6.74 -47.16 28.68
CA SER A 2 -7.40 -48.45 28.43
C SER A 2 -7.55 -48.72 26.92
N THR A 3 -7.73 -50.00 26.56
CA THR A 3 -8.04 -50.40 25.18
C THR A 3 -9.33 -49.75 24.68
N LYS A 4 -10.32 -49.56 25.56
CA LYS A 4 -11.58 -48.87 25.25
C LYS A 4 -11.35 -47.39 24.88
N LEU A 5 -10.54 -46.67 25.65
CA LEU A 5 -10.21 -45.27 25.37
C LEU A 5 -9.41 -45.12 24.07
N LYS A 6 -8.48 -46.04 23.78
CA LYS A 6 -7.76 -46.06 22.50
C LYS A 6 -8.70 -46.23 21.31
N VAL A 7 -9.63 -47.18 21.37
CA VAL A 7 -10.65 -47.39 20.32
C VAL A 7 -11.52 -46.15 20.15
N LYS A 8 -11.97 -45.53 21.24
CA LYS A 8 -12.79 -44.31 21.18
C LYS A 8 -12.04 -43.13 20.56
N ILE A 9 -10.75 -42.97 20.87
CA ILE A 9 -9.88 -41.96 20.24
C ILE A 9 -9.77 -42.20 18.74
N VAL A 10 -9.54 -43.45 18.30
CA VAL A 10 -9.46 -43.79 16.88
C VAL A 10 -10.77 -43.46 16.16
N VAL A 11 -11.92 -43.77 16.76
CA VAL A 11 -13.25 -43.42 16.20
C VAL A 11 -13.43 -41.91 16.10
N LEU A 12 -13.06 -41.13 17.13
CA LEU A 12 -13.14 -39.67 17.10
C LEU A 12 -12.26 -39.06 16.01
N ILE A 13 -11.04 -39.57 15.83
CA ILE A 13 -10.12 -39.11 14.78
C ILE A 13 -10.67 -39.45 13.39
N ALA A 14 -11.21 -40.67 13.21
CA ALA A 14 -11.82 -41.09 11.95
C ALA A 14 -13.04 -40.21 11.59
N VAL A 15 -13.91 -39.92 12.57
CA VAL A 15 -15.06 -39.03 12.37
C VAL A 15 -14.63 -37.61 12.03
N ALA A 16 -13.59 -37.08 12.70
CA ALA A 16 -13.02 -35.77 12.34
C ALA A 16 -12.45 -35.75 10.91
N ALA A 17 -11.73 -36.79 10.49
CA ALA A 17 -11.18 -36.88 9.14
C ALA A 17 -12.29 -36.97 8.07
N VAL A 18 -13.33 -37.76 8.32
CA VAL A 18 -14.50 -37.84 7.43
C VAL A 18 -15.23 -36.50 7.39
N SER A 19 -15.42 -35.84 8.54
CA SER A 19 -16.05 -34.52 8.62
C SER A 19 -15.28 -33.46 7.83
N MET A 20 -13.94 -33.48 7.90
CA MET A 20 -13.06 -32.61 7.09
C MET A 20 -13.22 -32.87 5.59
N ALA A 21 -13.22 -34.13 5.17
CA ALA A 21 -13.37 -34.50 3.76
C ALA A 21 -14.73 -34.09 3.21
N VAL A 22 -15.82 -34.36 3.95
CA VAL A 22 -17.18 -33.96 3.56
C VAL A 22 -17.30 -32.44 3.48
N MET A 23 -16.80 -31.71 4.48
CA MET A 23 -16.80 -30.25 4.46
C MET A 23 -16.02 -29.71 3.26
N GLY A 24 -14.86 -30.29 2.95
CA GLY A 24 -14.00 -29.85 1.85
C GLY A 24 -14.63 -30.08 0.48
N VAL A 25 -15.23 -31.25 0.27
CA VAL A 25 -15.94 -31.56 -0.99
C VAL A 25 -17.13 -30.63 -1.15
N VAL A 26 -18.00 -30.50 -0.14
CA VAL A 26 -19.21 -29.66 -0.26
C VAL A 26 -18.83 -28.19 -0.48
N LEU A 27 -17.85 -27.67 0.25
CA LEU A 27 -17.35 -26.30 0.05
C LEU A 27 -16.81 -26.09 -1.36
N SER A 28 -15.99 -27.01 -1.85
CA SER A 28 -15.40 -26.91 -3.19
C SER A 28 -16.46 -26.99 -4.27
N THR A 29 -17.45 -27.89 -4.14
CA THR A 29 -18.54 -28.01 -5.12
C THR A 29 -19.42 -26.76 -5.10
N MET A 30 -19.86 -26.30 -3.92
CA MET A 30 -20.69 -25.11 -3.82
C MET A 30 -20.01 -23.85 -4.33
N GLN A 31 -18.73 -23.64 -4.00
CA GLN A 31 -18.00 -22.50 -4.55
C GLN A 31 -17.85 -22.59 -6.06
N ASN A 32 -17.66 -23.80 -6.60
CA ASN A 32 -17.59 -24.00 -8.04
C ASN A 32 -18.92 -23.65 -8.71
N ASP A 33 -20.04 -24.15 -8.18
CA ASP A 33 -21.37 -23.90 -8.74
C ASP A 33 -21.73 -22.41 -8.68
N LEU A 34 -21.42 -21.73 -7.56
CA LEU A 34 -21.64 -20.29 -7.40
C LEU A 34 -20.82 -19.47 -8.39
N SER A 35 -19.53 -19.76 -8.54
CA SER A 35 -18.67 -19.07 -9.51
C SER A 35 -19.15 -19.31 -10.95
N LEU A 36 -19.52 -20.55 -11.28
CA LEU A 36 -20.04 -20.88 -12.61
C LEU A 36 -21.37 -20.19 -12.91
N ASP A 37 -22.29 -20.13 -11.96
CA ASP A 37 -23.57 -19.42 -12.11
C ASP A 37 -23.36 -17.91 -12.34
N GLY A 38 -22.40 -17.31 -11.63
CA GLY A 38 -21.99 -15.91 -11.81
C GLY A 38 -21.47 -15.65 -13.21
N TYR A 39 -20.43 -16.38 -13.65
CA TYR A 39 -19.88 -16.26 -14.99
C TYR A 39 -20.91 -16.60 -16.09
N THR A 40 -21.78 -17.58 -15.86
CA THR A 40 -22.85 -17.91 -16.83
C THR A 40 -23.79 -16.73 -17.03
N SER A 41 -24.13 -16.01 -15.96
CA SER A 41 -25.03 -14.86 -16.03
C SER A 41 -24.37 -13.68 -16.75
N GLU A 42 -23.10 -13.40 -16.44
CA GLU A 42 -22.28 -12.39 -17.12
C GLU A 42 -22.11 -12.69 -18.62
N MET A 43 -21.67 -13.92 -18.95
CA MET A 43 -21.51 -14.35 -20.35
C MET A 43 -22.81 -14.27 -21.15
N LYS A 44 -23.96 -14.53 -20.52
CA LYS A 44 -25.27 -14.39 -21.19
C LYS A 44 -25.63 -12.94 -21.47
N LEU A 45 -25.37 -12.03 -20.53
CA LEU A 45 -25.63 -10.61 -20.73
C LEU A 45 -24.84 -10.05 -21.92
N GLU A 46 -23.54 -10.40 -22.00
CA GLU A 46 -22.69 -10.01 -23.12
C GLU A 46 -23.14 -10.66 -24.44
N ALA A 47 -23.48 -11.96 -24.40
CA ALA A 47 -23.97 -12.67 -25.58
C ALA A 47 -25.31 -12.13 -26.11
N ASP A 48 -26.20 -11.66 -25.22
CA ASP A 48 -27.50 -11.09 -25.58
C ASP A 48 -27.35 -9.69 -26.23
N ALA A 49 -26.32 -8.93 -25.85
CA ALA A 49 -26.02 -7.61 -26.43
C ALA A 49 -25.28 -7.70 -27.80
N LEU A 50 -24.59 -8.82 -28.03
CA LEU A 50 -23.71 -8.99 -29.18
C LEU A 50 -24.37 -8.82 -30.57
N PRO A 51 -25.62 -9.28 -30.83
CA PRO A 51 -26.26 -9.09 -32.13
C PRO A 51 -26.44 -7.60 -32.50
N GLU A 52 -26.82 -6.76 -31.53
CA GLU A 52 -27.03 -5.33 -31.73
C GLU A 52 -25.69 -4.61 -31.96
N LEU A 53 -24.64 -5.00 -31.23
CA LEU A 53 -23.28 -4.49 -31.43
C LEU A 53 -22.73 -4.84 -32.81
N LEU A 54 -22.94 -6.08 -33.28
CA LEU A 54 -22.51 -6.53 -34.60
C LEU A 54 -23.31 -5.86 -35.74
N GLU A 55 -24.62 -5.64 -35.55
CA GLU A 55 -25.46 -4.92 -36.51
C GLU A 55 -25.02 -3.45 -36.61
N SER A 56 -24.81 -2.77 -35.49
CA SER A 56 -24.29 -1.40 -35.44
C SER A 56 -22.91 -1.28 -36.10
N ALA A 57 -22.01 -2.24 -35.85
CA ALA A 57 -20.71 -2.30 -36.51
C ALA A 57 -20.83 -2.45 -38.03
N GLN A 58 -21.76 -3.29 -38.51
CA GLN A 58 -22.02 -3.45 -39.94
C GLN A 58 -22.65 -2.18 -40.56
N GLU A 59 -23.60 -1.54 -39.89
CA GLU A 59 -24.17 -0.26 -40.33
C GLU A 59 -23.09 0.83 -40.44
N ASN A 60 -22.15 0.86 -39.49
CA ASN A 60 -21.01 1.78 -39.53
C ASN A 60 -20.09 1.51 -40.74
N VAL A 61 -19.84 0.24 -41.06
CA VAL A 61 -19.05 -0.17 -42.25
C VAL A 61 -19.76 0.23 -43.54
N ASP A 62 -21.05 -0.04 -43.65
CA ASP A 62 -21.86 0.32 -44.81
C ASP A 62 -21.89 1.83 -44.99
N GLN A 63 -22.13 2.57 -43.91
CA GLN A 63 -22.14 4.03 -43.92
C GLN A 63 -20.77 4.60 -44.30
N ASN A 64 -19.66 4.08 -43.74
CA ASN A 64 -18.31 4.51 -44.08
C ASN A 64 -17.98 4.24 -45.55
N THR A 65 -18.40 3.10 -46.08
CA THR A 65 -18.23 2.74 -47.50
C THR A 65 -19.01 3.67 -48.42
N VAL A 66 -20.29 3.93 -48.13
CA VAL A 66 -21.13 4.86 -48.90
C VAL A 66 -20.49 6.24 -48.94
N THR A 67 -19.94 6.68 -47.82
CA THR A 67 -19.32 8.01 -47.69
C THR A 67 -18.05 8.13 -48.48
N TYR A 68 -17.21 7.10 -48.38
CA TYR A 68 -16.00 7.01 -49.18
C TYR A 68 -16.36 7.07 -50.66
N ASP A 69 -17.35 6.29 -51.10
CA ASP A 69 -17.80 6.27 -52.48
C ASP A 69 -18.36 7.64 -52.94
N GLU A 70 -19.21 8.28 -52.13
CA GLU A 70 -19.78 9.61 -52.41
C GLU A 70 -18.68 10.69 -52.58
N ILE A 71 -17.62 10.63 -51.77
CA ILE A 71 -16.48 11.56 -51.86
C ILE A 71 -15.81 11.43 -53.23
N PHE A 72 -15.46 10.23 -53.67
CA PHE A 72 -14.76 10.05 -54.95
C PHE A 72 -15.68 10.19 -56.17
N GLN A 73 -16.98 9.91 -56.02
CA GLN A 73 -17.99 10.29 -57.01
C GLN A 73 -18.06 11.81 -57.18
N SER A 74 -18.12 12.58 -56.09
CA SER A 74 -18.10 14.05 -56.11
C SER A 74 -16.82 14.60 -56.76
N LYS A 75 -15.66 13.96 -56.54
CA LYS A 75 -14.41 14.31 -57.23
C LYS A 75 -14.49 14.09 -58.74
N ALA A 76 -15.09 12.98 -59.19
CA ALA A 76 -15.34 12.75 -60.62
C ALA A 76 -16.33 13.77 -61.19
N GLU A 77 -17.43 14.05 -60.48
CA GLU A 77 -18.41 15.06 -60.89
C GLU A 77 -17.80 16.46 -60.98
N SER A 78 -16.84 16.80 -60.12
CA SER A 78 -16.17 18.10 -60.13
C SER A 78 -15.44 18.34 -61.46
N VAL A 79 -14.77 17.33 -62.01
CA VAL A 79 -14.11 17.43 -63.32
C VAL A 79 -15.14 17.48 -64.45
N ALA A 80 -16.21 16.70 -64.36
CA ALA A 80 -17.31 16.77 -65.32
C ALA A 80 -18.00 18.15 -65.29
N PHE A 81 -18.14 18.75 -64.11
CA PHE A 81 -18.67 20.10 -63.94
C PHE A 81 -17.74 21.15 -64.55
N MET A 82 -16.42 21.03 -64.36
CA MET A 82 -15.44 21.88 -65.02
C MET A 82 -15.57 21.82 -66.55
N ALA A 83 -15.74 20.61 -67.09
CA ALA A 83 -15.94 20.39 -68.52
C ALA A 83 -17.23 21.03 -69.05
N ASN A 84 -18.34 20.84 -68.34
CA ASN A 84 -19.66 21.32 -68.75
C ASN A 84 -19.86 22.84 -68.59
N ASN A 85 -19.05 23.49 -67.76
CA ASN A 85 -19.15 24.92 -67.46
C ASN A 85 -17.95 25.75 -67.95
N ASN A 86 -17.11 25.17 -68.82
CA ASN A 86 -15.95 25.85 -69.40
C ASN A 86 -15.00 26.45 -68.35
N ALA A 87 -14.80 25.74 -67.23
CA ALA A 87 -13.92 26.15 -66.13
C ALA A 87 -12.55 25.46 -66.24
N GLY A 88 -11.79 25.82 -67.28
CA GLY A 88 -10.40 25.39 -67.46
C GLY A 88 -10.19 23.93 -67.91
N PHE A 89 -11.25 23.24 -68.36
CA PHE A 89 -11.20 21.85 -68.81
C PHE A 89 -10.56 21.65 -70.19
N GLU A 90 -9.54 20.77 -70.24
CA GLU A 90 -9.03 20.20 -71.48
C GLU A 90 -8.71 18.72 -71.29
N ALA A 91 -9.08 17.87 -72.26
CA ALA A 91 -8.76 16.44 -72.24
C ALA A 91 -7.31 16.19 -72.69
N THR A 92 -6.34 16.65 -71.90
CA THR A 92 -4.90 16.43 -72.11
C THR A 92 -4.25 15.82 -70.87
N ASP A 93 -3.18 15.06 -71.05
CA ASP A 93 -2.46 14.42 -69.93
C ASP A 93 -1.94 15.44 -68.91
N ALA A 94 -1.51 16.63 -69.38
CA ALA A 94 -1.06 17.72 -68.51
C ALA A 94 -2.18 18.24 -67.60
N LYS A 95 -3.40 18.41 -68.14
CA LYS A 95 -4.56 18.80 -67.34
C LYS A 95 -5.05 17.71 -66.41
N MET A 96 -4.97 16.44 -66.82
CA MET A 96 -5.30 15.33 -65.93
C MET A 96 -4.32 15.25 -64.74
N ALA A 97 -3.03 15.54 -64.95
CA ALA A 97 -2.06 15.64 -63.85
C ALA A 97 -2.38 16.80 -62.89
N GLU A 98 -2.79 17.95 -63.41
CA GLU A 98 -3.26 19.09 -62.59
C GLU A 98 -4.51 18.73 -61.77
N TYR A 99 -5.49 18.06 -62.37
CA TYR A 99 -6.70 17.61 -61.65
C TYR A 99 -6.41 16.51 -60.64
N LYS A 100 -5.45 15.63 -60.92
CA LYS A 100 -4.99 14.64 -59.95
C LYS A 100 -4.50 15.33 -58.67
N ASP A 101 -3.65 16.33 -58.80
CA ASP A 101 -3.09 17.07 -57.66
C ASP A 101 -4.17 17.91 -56.95
N LEU A 102 -5.08 18.55 -57.70
CA LEU A 102 -6.17 19.35 -57.15
C LEU A 102 -7.17 18.51 -56.33
N LEU A 103 -7.55 17.34 -56.86
CA LEU A 103 -8.53 16.45 -56.23
C LEU A 103 -7.90 15.55 -55.16
N GLY A 104 -6.57 15.42 -55.13
CA GLY A 104 -5.87 14.51 -54.25
C GLY A 104 -6.33 13.07 -54.46
N VAL A 105 -6.16 12.56 -55.68
CA VAL A 105 -6.50 11.17 -56.07
C VAL A 105 -5.30 10.50 -56.72
N ASP A 106 -5.30 9.17 -56.82
CA ASP A 106 -4.16 8.47 -57.42
C ASP A 106 -4.04 8.72 -58.93
N ASN A 107 -5.17 8.78 -59.65
CA ASN A 107 -5.19 9.04 -61.09
C ASN A 107 -6.55 9.59 -61.57
N VAL A 108 -6.51 10.43 -62.61
CA VAL A 108 -7.67 11.00 -63.29
C VAL A 108 -7.54 10.74 -64.79
N MET A 109 -8.60 10.26 -65.42
CA MET A 109 -8.60 9.88 -66.82
C MET A 109 -9.86 10.37 -67.53
N VAL A 110 -9.75 10.68 -68.81
CA VAL A 110 -10.91 10.86 -69.69
C VAL A 110 -11.03 9.61 -70.55
N VAL A 111 -12.19 8.97 -70.51
CA VAL A 111 -12.45 7.69 -71.15
C VAL A 111 -13.66 7.83 -72.09
N GLY A 112 -13.52 7.34 -73.32
CA GLY A 112 -14.62 7.26 -74.28
C GLY A 112 -15.62 6.17 -73.92
N ARG A 113 -16.83 6.27 -74.46
CA ARG A 113 -17.92 5.29 -74.24
C ARG A 113 -17.54 3.85 -74.63
N ASP A 114 -16.62 3.70 -75.59
CA ASP A 114 -16.06 2.40 -76.02
C ASP A 114 -14.99 1.83 -75.07
N GLY A 115 -14.56 2.60 -74.06
CA GLY A 115 -13.50 2.26 -73.11
C GLY A 115 -12.10 2.71 -73.53
N SER A 116 -11.95 3.49 -74.61
CA SER A 116 -10.67 4.06 -75.00
C SER A 116 -10.25 5.22 -74.08
N ILE A 117 -8.99 5.26 -73.64
CA ILE A 117 -8.46 6.36 -72.81
C ILE A 117 -8.04 7.50 -73.74
N ILE A 118 -8.65 8.68 -73.56
CA ILE A 118 -8.43 9.90 -74.33
C ILE A 118 -7.31 10.75 -73.71
N ALA A 119 -7.30 10.84 -72.38
CA ALA A 119 -6.27 11.53 -71.60
C ALA A 119 -6.12 10.86 -70.23
N LYS A 120 -4.93 10.93 -69.62
CA LYS A 120 -4.64 10.32 -68.32
C LYS A 120 -3.58 11.08 -67.55
N ALA A 121 -3.70 11.14 -66.22
CA ALA A 121 -2.67 11.70 -65.37
C ALA A 121 -1.47 10.75 -65.24
N GLN A 122 -1.75 9.45 -65.11
CA GLN A 122 -0.77 8.37 -64.96
C GLN A 122 -1.19 7.10 -65.72
N ASP A 123 -0.25 6.19 -65.94
CA ASP A 123 -0.52 4.87 -66.52
C ASP A 123 -1.35 4.02 -65.54
N THR A 124 -2.37 3.34 -66.07
CA THR A 124 -3.23 2.40 -65.32
C THR A 124 -3.14 0.98 -65.90
N LEU A 125 -3.30 -0.03 -65.06
CA LEU A 125 -3.48 -1.43 -65.48
C LEU A 125 -4.94 -1.74 -65.88
N ALA A 126 -5.88 -0.84 -65.63
CA ALA A 126 -7.27 -1.02 -66.01
C ALA A 126 -7.47 -0.97 -67.53
N ASN A 127 -8.27 -1.91 -68.03
CA ASN A 127 -8.77 -1.89 -69.40
C ASN A 127 -10.28 -1.66 -69.39
N PHE A 128 -10.68 -0.39 -69.55
CA PHE A 128 -12.08 0.03 -69.50
C PHE A 128 -12.96 -0.53 -70.65
N ALA A 129 -12.36 -1.16 -71.66
CA ALA A 129 -13.12 -1.90 -72.67
C ALA A 129 -13.72 -3.21 -72.13
N TYR A 130 -13.20 -3.74 -71.02
CA TYR A 130 -13.64 -5.01 -70.45
C TYR A 130 -15.01 -4.92 -69.78
N PRO A 131 -15.83 -5.99 -69.84
CA PRO A 131 -17.19 -5.99 -69.27
C PRO A 131 -17.26 -5.65 -67.78
N ARG A 132 -16.19 -5.90 -67.00
CA ARG A 132 -16.14 -5.60 -65.56
C ARG A 132 -16.31 -4.10 -65.25
N PHE A 133 -15.96 -3.22 -66.20
CA PHE A 133 -16.10 -1.77 -66.06
C PHE A 133 -17.40 -1.23 -66.65
N ASN A 134 -18.33 -2.10 -67.08
CA ASN A 134 -19.62 -1.66 -67.61
C ASN A 134 -20.42 -0.83 -66.58
N GLN A 135 -20.21 -1.08 -65.29
CA GLN A 135 -20.84 -0.28 -64.23
C GLN A 135 -20.41 1.19 -64.28
N LEU A 136 -19.19 1.51 -64.75
CA LEU A 136 -18.78 2.91 -64.95
C LEU A 136 -19.55 3.59 -66.08
N ARG A 137 -20.08 2.83 -67.05
CA ARG A 137 -20.77 3.37 -68.23
C ARG A 137 -22.24 3.72 -67.97
N THR A 138 -22.78 3.38 -66.81
CA THR A 138 -24.15 3.76 -66.43
C THR A 138 -24.33 5.27 -66.42
N VAL A 139 -23.23 6.02 -66.23
CA VAL A 139 -23.20 7.50 -66.28
C VAL A 139 -23.77 8.06 -67.58
N PHE A 140 -23.66 7.35 -68.71
CA PHE A 140 -24.20 7.77 -70.00
C PHE A 140 -25.71 7.56 -70.13
N ASP A 141 -26.29 6.73 -69.26
CA ASP A 141 -27.70 6.34 -69.32
C ASP A 141 -28.56 7.24 -68.41
N ASP A 142 -28.11 7.53 -67.19
CA ASP A 142 -28.87 8.33 -66.22
C ASP A 142 -28.24 9.69 -65.89
N GLY A 143 -27.02 9.97 -66.36
CA GLY A 143 -26.29 11.22 -66.11
C GLY A 143 -25.79 11.37 -64.69
N LYS A 144 -25.91 10.33 -63.86
CA LYS A 144 -25.43 10.32 -62.46
C LYS A 144 -24.04 9.70 -62.38
N PRO A 145 -23.30 9.92 -61.29
CA PRO A 145 -22.04 9.22 -61.05
C PRO A 145 -22.21 7.72 -61.03
N SER A 146 -21.20 7.00 -61.48
CA SER A 146 -21.22 5.54 -61.44
C SER A 146 -21.14 5.05 -60.00
N GLN A 147 -21.73 3.88 -59.75
CA GLN A 147 -21.31 3.11 -58.58
C GLN A 147 -19.83 2.74 -58.68
N ALA A 148 -19.19 2.54 -57.53
CA ALA A 148 -17.79 2.15 -57.47
C ALA A 148 -17.54 0.80 -58.15
N VAL A 149 -16.40 0.68 -58.84
CA VAL A 149 -15.90 -0.60 -59.34
C VAL A 149 -14.55 -0.86 -58.69
N GLU A 150 -14.44 -1.89 -57.87
CA GLU A 150 -13.17 -2.31 -57.28
C GLU A 150 -12.55 -3.45 -58.09
N VAL A 151 -11.24 -3.37 -58.32
CA VAL A 151 -10.46 -4.39 -59.01
C VAL A 151 -9.25 -4.75 -58.19
N GLU A 152 -9.17 -6.02 -57.81
CA GLU A 152 -8.05 -6.60 -57.08
C GLU A 152 -7.32 -7.62 -57.97
N LEU A 153 -5.99 -7.47 -58.06
CA LEU A 153 -5.09 -8.40 -58.74
C LEU A 153 -4.00 -8.82 -57.72
N PRO A 154 -4.25 -9.85 -56.89
CA PRO A 154 -3.37 -10.23 -55.79
C PRO A 154 -1.94 -10.54 -56.24
N GLU A 155 -1.79 -11.21 -57.39
CA GLU A 155 -0.48 -11.57 -57.96
C GLU A 155 0.37 -10.37 -58.37
N GLN A 156 -0.24 -9.18 -58.53
CA GLN A 156 0.41 -7.94 -58.97
C GLN A 156 0.43 -6.87 -57.87
N ASN A 157 -0.05 -7.19 -56.65
CA ASN A 157 -0.22 -6.26 -55.55
C ASN A 157 -0.95 -4.96 -55.99
N TRP A 158 -1.99 -5.12 -56.79
CA TRP A 158 -2.75 -4.01 -57.38
C TRP A 158 -4.19 -4.06 -56.92
N LEU A 159 -4.60 -3.05 -56.15
CA LEU A 159 -5.95 -2.87 -55.66
C LEU A 159 -6.37 -1.43 -55.96
N GLN A 160 -7.40 -1.28 -56.79
CA GLN A 160 -7.87 0.04 -57.22
C GLN A 160 -9.40 0.06 -57.29
N ARG A 161 -9.97 1.20 -56.89
CA ARG A 161 -11.41 1.48 -56.93
C ARG A 161 -11.66 2.66 -57.87
N TYR A 162 -12.64 2.50 -58.75
CA TYR A 162 -12.91 3.40 -59.87
C TYR A 162 -14.28 4.05 -59.77
N TYR A 163 -14.35 5.33 -60.12
CA TYR A 163 -15.56 6.16 -60.13
C TYR A 163 -15.63 6.96 -61.42
N ALA A 164 -16.81 7.11 -62.00
CA ALA A 164 -16.98 7.84 -63.25
C ALA A 164 -18.09 8.87 -63.18
N ALA A 165 -17.95 9.95 -63.95
CA ALA A 165 -18.99 10.94 -64.20
C ALA A 165 -19.00 11.32 -65.69
N ALA A 166 -20.20 11.49 -66.27
CA ALA A 166 -20.33 11.82 -67.68
C ALA A 166 -19.89 13.28 -67.95
N ILE A 167 -19.00 13.47 -68.92
CA ILE A 167 -18.67 14.81 -69.44
C ILE A 167 -19.72 15.17 -70.49
N ASP A 168 -19.92 14.28 -71.47
CA ASP A 168 -20.91 14.41 -72.52
C ASP A 168 -21.51 13.03 -72.91
N ALA A 169 -22.19 12.94 -74.05
CA ALA A 169 -22.85 11.70 -74.49
C ALA A 169 -21.88 10.55 -74.84
N ASP A 170 -20.60 10.86 -75.09
CA ASP A 170 -19.60 9.93 -75.61
C ASP A 170 -18.33 9.83 -74.74
N THR A 171 -18.13 10.74 -73.78
CA THR A 171 -16.96 10.78 -72.90
C THR A 171 -17.32 10.92 -71.42
N MET A 172 -16.54 10.27 -70.56
CA MET A 172 -16.66 10.33 -69.11
C MET A 172 -15.28 10.58 -68.48
N VAL A 173 -15.27 11.24 -67.33
CA VAL A 173 -14.08 11.24 -66.47
C VAL A 173 -14.12 10.01 -65.58
N VAL A 174 -12.96 9.40 -65.36
CA VAL A 174 -12.75 8.28 -64.45
C VAL A 174 -11.69 8.65 -63.43
N VAL A 175 -12.05 8.57 -62.15
CA VAL A 175 -11.14 8.69 -61.01
C VAL A 175 -10.75 7.28 -60.57
N GLU A 176 -9.45 7.06 -60.39
CA GLU A 176 -8.86 5.82 -59.86
C GLU A 176 -8.20 6.14 -58.52
N GLN A 177 -8.51 5.31 -57.50
CA GLN A 177 -8.03 5.48 -56.14
C GLN A 177 -7.77 4.13 -55.46
N ASN A 178 -6.66 4.03 -54.72
CA ASN A 178 -6.37 2.90 -53.84
C ASN A 178 -7.30 2.93 -52.61
N PRO A 179 -8.15 1.90 -52.40
CA PRO A 179 -9.09 1.83 -51.29
C PRO A 179 -8.47 1.32 -49.96
N ALA A 180 -7.14 1.35 -49.80
CA ALA A 180 -6.47 0.93 -48.56
C ALA A 180 -7.03 1.63 -47.32
N GLU A 181 -7.23 2.95 -47.38
CA GLU A 181 -7.83 3.74 -46.29
C GLU A 181 -9.23 3.24 -45.92
N LEU A 182 -10.05 2.87 -46.93
CA LEU A 182 -11.37 2.29 -46.68
C LEU A 182 -11.26 0.91 -46.02
N ARG A 183 -10.33 0.05 -46.48
CA ARG A 183 -10.14 -1.28 -45.86
C ARG A 183 -9.66 -1.18 -44.42
N ASP A 184 -8.72 -0.30 -44.13
CA ASP A 184 -8.23 -0.04 -42.78
C ASP A 184 -9.36 0.51 -41.89
N LEU A 185 -10.14 1.47 -42.40
CA LEU A 185 -11.28 2.04 -41.69
C LEU A 185 -12.34 0.97 -41.39
N VAL A 186 -12.65 0.10 -42.35
CA VAL A 186 -13.61 -1.00 -42.16
C VAL A 186 -13.08 -2.02 -41.14
N GLU A 187 -11.79 -2.35 -41.17
CA GLU A 187 -11.18 -3.25 -40.18
C GLU A 187 -11.29 -2.67 -38.76
N VAL A 188 -11.14 -1.35 -38.60
CA VAL A 188 -11.18 -0.64 -37.31
C VAL A 188 -12.60 -0.26 -36.85
N THR A 189 -13.59 -0.19 -37.75
CA THR A 189 -14.94 0.29 -37.42
C THR A 189 -15.99 -0.82 -37.35
N GLY A 190 -15.81 -1.91 -38.08
CA GLY A 190 -16.80 -2.98 -38.03
C GLY A 190 -16.32 -4.35 -38.47
N SER A 191 -15.02 -4.62 -38.32
CA SER A 191 -14.62 -6.02 -38.23
C SER A 191 -15.17 -6.64 -36.95
N THR A 192 -15.54 -7.91 -37.02
CA THR A 192 -15.85 -8.73 -35.85
C THR A 192 -14.78 -8.58 -34.78
N LYS A 193 -13.51 -8.56 -35.20
CA LYS A 193 -12.34 -8.32 -34.33
C LYS A 193 -12.42 -7.02 -33.53
N SER A 194 -12.92 -5.92 -34.12
CA SER A 194 -13.07 -4.65 -33.41
C SER A 194 -14.15 -4.71 -32.33
N VAL A 195 -15.27 -5.38 -32.61
CA VAL A 195 -16.36 -5.52 -31.64
C VAL A 195 -15.97 -6.45 -30.50
N LEU A 196 -15.31 -7.58 -30.82
CA LEU A 196 -15.00 -8.61 -29.84
C LEU A 196 -13.82 -8.27 -28.92
N LYS A 197 -12.90 -7.41 -29.37
CA LYS A 197 -11.72 -7.03 -28.59
C LYS A 197 -12.08 -6.25 -27.32
N ASP A 198 -13.17 -5.49 -27.38
CA ASP A 198 -13.60 -4.59 -26.30
C ASP A 198 -14.64 -5.25 -25.36
N ILE A 199 -14.84 -6.58 -25.46
CA ILE A 199 -15.72 -7.35 -24.57
C ILE A 199 -14.86 -8.22 -23.65
N ALA A 200 -14.77 -7.84 -22.38
CA ALA A 200 -14.08 -8.58 -21.32
C ALA A 200 -15.08 -9.33 -20.43
N ILE A 201 -14.72 -10.55 -20.01
CA ILE A 201 -15.57 -11.41 -19.17
C ILE A 201 -14.75 -11.87 -17.97
N GLY A 202 -15.13 -11.47 -16.75
CA GLY A 202 -14.33 -11.77 -15.57
C GLY A 202 -12.91 -11.16 -15.62
N GLN A 203 -11.91 -11.90 -15.13
CA GLN A 203 -10.53 -11.40 -14.98
C GLN A 203 -9.66 -11.62 -16.23
N HIS A 204 -9.66 -12.86 -16.75
CA HIS A 204 -8.94 -13.22 -17.96
C HIS A 204 -9.84 -13.93 -18.98
N GLY A 205 -11.16 -13.79 -18.87
CA GLY A 205 -12.08 -14.29 -19.87
C GLY A 205 -12.20 -13.34 -21.06
N TYR A 206 -12.57 -13.91 -22.19
CA TYR A 206 -12.56 -13.22 -23.49
C TYR A 206 -13.62 -13.80 -24.41
N LEU A 207 -13.99 -13.06 -25.44
CA LEU A 207 -14.77 -13.58 -26.56
C LEU A 207 -13.87 -14.02 -27.72
N PHE A 208 -14.22 -15.12 -28.36
CA PHE A 208 -13.60 -15.53 -29.62
C PHE A 208 -14.65 -16.05 -30.61
N ALA A 209 -14.33 -16.01 -31.90
CA ALA A 209 -15.28 -16.34 -32.97
C ALA A 209 -14.78 -17.52 -33.81
N VAL A 210 -15.67 -18.47 -34.07
CA VAL A 210 -15.41 -19.68 -34.85
C VAL A 210 -16.44 -19.77 -35.98
N SER A 211 -15.99 -20.04 -37.19
CA SER A 211 -16.86 -20.22 -38.34
C SER A 211 -17.76 -21.44 -38.18
N ALA A 212 -19.05 -21.29 -38.44
CA ALA A 212 -20.00 -22.39 -38.41
C ALA A 212 -19.92 -23.31 -39.64
N GLN A 213 -19.18 -22.90 -40.68
CA GLN A 213 -19.07 -23.66 -41.94
C GLN A 213 -17.88 -24.62 -41.93
N ASP A 214 -16.72 -24.15 -41.48
CA ASP A 214 -15.44 -24.87 -41.53
C ASP A 214 -14.71 -24.95 -40.18
N TYR A 215 -15.33 -24.45 -39.10
CA TYR A 215 -14.79 -24.49 -37.73
C TYR A 215 -13.43 -23.81 -37.56
N LEU A 216 -13.05 -22.94 -38.50
CA LEU A 216 -11.85 -22.13 -38.36
C LEU A 216 -12.10 -21.01 -37.35
N VAL A 217 -11.10 -20.76 -36.50
CA VAL A 217 -11.08 -19.63 -35.57
C VAL A 217 -10.86 -18.34 -36.38
N GLU A 218 -11.90 -17.53 -36.55
CA GLU A 218 -11.84 -16.27 -37.30
C GLU A 218 -11.31 -15.12 -36.44
N TYR A 219 -11.56 -15.15 -35.13
CA TYR A 219 -11.02 -14.18 -34.19
C TYR A 219 -10.68 -14.86 -32.87
N HIS A 220 -9.52 -14.50 -32.32
CA HIS A 220 -9.08 -14.87 -30.98
C HIS A 220 -8.07 -13.83 -30.47
N PRO A 221 -8.07 -13.45 -29.17
CA PRO A 221 -7.10 -12.48 -28.62
C PRO A 221 -5.63 -12.87 -28.87
N ASN A 222 -5.32 -14.17 -28.72
CA ASN A 222 -4.07 -14.75 -29.21
C ASN A 222 -4.10 -14.95 -30.73
N THR A 223 -3.40 -14.10 -31.46
CA THR A 223 -3.33 -14.11 -32.93
C THR A 223 -2.77 -15.40 -33.53
N ASN A 224 -2.03 -16.21 -32.77
CA ASN A 224 -1.52 -17.50 -33.25
C ASN A 224 -2.62 -18.56 -33.42
N LEU A 225 -3.80 -18.34 -32.83
CA LEU A 225 -4.94 -19.24 -32.91
C LEU A 225 -5.88 -18.89 -34.07
N VAL A 226 -5.76 -17.68 -34.64
CA VAL A 226 -6.58 -17.26 -35.78
C VAL A 226 -6.18 -18.08 -37.02
N GLY A 227 -7.18 -18.63 -37.71
CA GLY A 227 -7.03 -19.52 -38.86
C GLY A 227 -6.71 -20.97 -38.51
N THR A 228 -6.69 -21.34 -37.22
CA THR A 228 -6.58 -22.74 -36.79
C THR A 228 -7.96 -23.39 -36.71
N ASP A 229 -8.02 -24.71 -36.88
CA ASP A 229 -9.26 -25.48 -36.74
C ASP A 229 -9.58 -25.69 -35.25
N ALA A 230 -10.75 -25.22 -34.81
CA ALA A 230 -11.18 -25.29 -33.42
C ALA A 230 -11.39 -26.73 -32.93
N ILE A 231 -11.77 -27.64 -33.82
CA ILE A 231 -11.99 -29.06 -33.52
C ILE A 231 -10.64 -29.76 -33.32
N ASP A 232 -9.65 -29.49 -34.18
CA ASP A 232 -8.27 -29.95 -33.97
C ASP A 232 -7.65 -29.35 -32.71
N GLY A 233 -8.10 -28.14 -32.34
CA GLY A 233 -7.77 -27.48 -31.07
C GLY A 233 -8.36 -28.15 -29.83
N GLY A 234 -9.35 -29.05 -29.97
CA GLY A 234 -9.92 -29.82 -28.86
C GLY A 234 -11.40 -29.56 -28.57
N ILE A 235 -12.04 -28.60 -29.26
CA ILE A 235 -13.47 -28.30 -29.06
C ILE A 235 -14.32 -29.37 -29.75
N ASP A 236 -15.29 -29.97 -29.06
CA ASP A 236 -16.23 -30.89 -29.71
C ASP A 236 -17.28 -30.07 -30.50
N ALA A 237 -17.57 -30.48 -31.74
CA ALA A 237 -18.60 -29.85 -32.56
C ALA A 237 -19.99 -29.90 -31.91
N ALA A 238 -20.26 -30.89 -31.04
CA ALA A 238 -21.50 -30.95 -30.27
C ALA A 238 -21.59 -29.88 -29.16
N GLU A 239 -20.45 -29.35 -28.72
CA GLU A 239 -20.38 -28.30 -27.72
C GLU A 239 -20.62 -26.90 -28.34
N LEU A 240 -20.50 -26.75 -29.66
CA LEU A 240 -20.78 -25.53 -30.40
C LEU A 240 -22.27 -25.31 -30.71
N GLU A 241 -23.18 -25.97 -30.00
CA GLU A 241 -24.62 -25.71 -30.15
C GLU A 241 -24.99 -24.32 -29.59
N ASP A 242 -25.93 -23.63 -30.25
CA ASP A 242 -26.40 -22.32 -29.82
C ASP A 242 -27.03 -22.36 -28.42
N GLY A 243 -26.60 -21.44 -27.55
CA GLY A 243 -26.98 -21.37 -26.15
C GLY A 243 -26.35 -22.44 -25.26
N ASN A 244 -25.40 -23.25 -25.76
CA ASN A 244 -24.69 -24.22 -24.94
C ASN A 244 -23.78 -23.51 -23.94
N VAL A 245 -23.81 -23.97 -22.70
CA VAL A 245 -22.93 -23.49 -21.63
C VAL A 245 -22.25 -24.70 -21.00
N GLY A 246 -20.92 -24.71 -21.00
CA GLY A 246 -20.17 -25.86 -20.54
C GLY A 246 -18.65 -25.70 -20.66
N TRP A 247 -17.93 -26.69 -20.15
CA TRP A 247 -16.48 -26.75 -20.28
C TRP A 247 -16.08 -27.21 -21.68
N MET A 248 -15.09 -26.55 -22.26
CA MET A 248 -14.46 -26.90 -23.54
C MET A 248 -12.94 -26.91 -23.37
N GLU A 249 -12.22 -27.54 -24.29
CA GLU A 249 -10.76 -27.52 -24.32
C GLU A 249 -10.29 -26.90 -25.63
N LEU A 250 -9.42 -25.89 -25.55
CA LEU A 250 -8.78 -25.27 -26.71
C LEU A 250 -7.27 -25.22 -26.49
N ASN A 251 -6.52 -25.96 -27.31
CA ASN A 251 -5.06 -26.08 -27.27
C ASN A 251 -4.47 -26.45 -25.89
N GLY A 252 -5.16 -27.32 -25.15
CA GLY A 252 -4.71 -27.82 -23.85
C GLY A 252 -5.08 -26.94 -22.66
N GLU A 253 -5.84 -25.87 -22.88
CA GLU A 253 -6.43 -25.04 -21.84
C GLU A 253 -7.93 -25.35 -21.70
N SER A 254 -8.39 -25.55 -20.46
CA SER A 254 -9.81 -25.79 -20.19
C SER A 254 -10.53 -24.48 -19.92
N LEU A 255 -11.57 -24.22 -20.70
CA LEU A 255 -12.33 -22.98 -20.73
C LEU A 255 -13.78 -23.28 -20.37
N TYR A 256 -14.38 -22.49 -19.50
CA TYR A 256 -15.83 -22.52 -19.30
C TYR A 256 -16.47 -21.53 -20.25
N CYS A 257 -17.29 -22.04 -21.16
CA CYS A 257 -17.74 -21.34 -22.33
C CYS A 257 -19.27 -21.16 -22.36
N ASN A 258 -19.72 -20.07 -22.97
CA ASN A 258 -21.08 -19.87 -23.44
C ASN A 258 -21.05 -19.58 -24.94
N VAL A 259 -21.81 -20.36 -25.72
CA VAL A 259 -21.86 -20.25 -27.18
C VAL A 259 -23.12 -19.54 -27.61
N SER A 260 -22.96 -18.50 -28.42
CA SER A 260 -24.04 -17.81 -29.12
C SER A 260 -23.81 -17.92 -30.63
N LYS A 261 -24.80 -18.46 -31.35
CA LYS A 261 -24.71 -18.55 -32.81
C LYS A 261 -25.39 -17.34 -33.45
N ILE A 262 -24.61 -16.52 -34.14
CA ILE A 262 -25.12 -15.35 -34.86
C ILE A 262 -24.71 -15.51 -36.34
N GLY A 263 -25.72 -15.66 -37.21
CA GLY A 263 -25.49 -15.95 -38.62
C GLY A 263 -24.73 -17.26 -38.85
N ASP A 264 -23.60 -17.16 -39.56
CA ASP A 264 -22.71 -18.29 -39.89
C ASP A 264 -21.49 -18.38 -38.95
N MET A 265 -21.56 -17.76 -37.77
CA MET A 265 -20.48 -17.71 -36.79
C MET A 265 -20.95 -18.17 -35.40
N TYR A 266 -20.09 -18.90 -34.70
CA TYR A 266 -20.20 -19.20 -33.28
C TYR A 266 -19.34 -18.19 -32.51
N TYR A 267 -19.99 -17.42 -31.64
CA TYR A 267 -19.36 -16.50 -30.72
C TYR A 267 -19.28 -17.16 -29.36
N ILE A 268 -18.07 -17.32 -28.84
CA ILE A 268 -17.81 -18.11 -27.64
C ILE A 268 -17.21 -17.17 -26.59
N ALA A 269 -18.03 -16.87 -25.60
CA ALA A 269 -17.59 -16.26 -24.36
C ALA A 269 -16.88 -17.32 -23.53
N ALA A 270 -15.63 -17.11 -23.13
CA ALA A 270 -14.82 -18.12 -22.46
C ALA A 270 -14.08 -17.56 -21.25
N VAL A 271 -14.08 -18.31 -20.14
CA VAL A 271 -13.33 -18.00 -18.91
C VAL A 271 -12.38 -19.16 -18.56
N PRO A 272 -11.07 -18.92 -18.35
CA PRO A 272 -10.12 -19.98 -18.01
C PRO A 272 -10.38 -20.66 -16.66
N GLU A 273 -10.14 -21.99 -16.57
CA GLU A 273 -10.28 -22.73 -15.30
C GLU A 273 -9.34 -22.21 -14.19
N SER A 274 -8.15 -21.72 -14.57
CA SER A 274 -7.13 -21.23 -13.64
C SER A 274 -7.65 -20.12 -12.72
N ASP A 275 -8.50 -19.25 -13.27
CA ASP A 275 -9.04 -18.07 -12.60
C ASP A 275 -10.05 -18.49 -11.53
N MET A 276 -10.92 -19.44 -11.89
CA MET A 276 -11.90 -20.01 -10.97
C MET A 276 -11.23 -20.83 -9.86
N ALA A 277 -10.13 -21.52 -10.18
CA ALA A 277 -9.47 -22.43 -9.25
C ALA A 277 -8.65 -21.71 -8.15
N ALA A 278 -7.98 -20.61 -8.47
CA ALA A 278 -7.13 -19.89 -7.52
C ALA A 278 -7.92 -19.31 -6.35
N THR A 279 -9.02 -18.59 -6.64
CA THR A 279 -9.88 -17.95 -5.65
C THR A 279 -10.60 -18.99 -4.77
N ARG A 280 -11.14 -20.06 -5.38
CA ARG A 280 -11.77 -21.19 -4.68
C ARG A 280 -10.84 -21.85 -3.66
N ASN A 281 -9.63 -22.20 -4.07
CA ASN A 281 -8.69 -22.96 -3.23
C ASN A 281 -8.31 -22.22 -1.94
N ILE A 282 -8.18 -20.89 -2.00
CA ILE A 282 -7.86 -20.06 -0.84
C ILE A 282 -9.04 -20.05 0.15
N THR A 283 -10.26 -19.80 -0.32
CA THR A 283 -11.44 -19.73 0.56
C THR A 283 -11.75 -21.07 1.22
N VAL A 284 -11.76 -22.17 0.45
CA VAL A 284 -11.95 -23.52 1.02
C VAL A 284 -10.86 -23.83 2.04
N GLY A 285 -9.60 -23.48 1.75
CA GLY A 285 -8.46 -23.71 2.63
C GLY A 285 -8.60 -23.03 3.99
N VAL A 286 -8.99 -21.75 4.03
CA VAL A 286 -9.15 -21.00 5.29
C VAL A 286 -10.29 -21.57 6.14
N ILE A 287 -11.45 -21.83 5.53
CA ILE A 287 -12.63 -22.37 6.24
C ILE A 287 -12.30 -23.76 6.81
N LEU A 288 -11.68 -24.63 6.02
CA LEU A 288 -11.25 -25.97 6.47
C LEU A 288 -10.25 -25.89 7.62
N PHE A 289 -9.30 -24.96 7.58
CA PHE A 289 -8.33 -24.78 8.66
C PHE A 289 -8.99 -24.37 9.98
N ILE A 290 -9.94 -23.44 9.95
CA ILE A 290 -10.68 -23.00 11.14
C ILE A 290 -11.53 -24.15 11.69
N PHE A 291 -12.24 -24.83 10.80
CA PHE A 291 -13.05 -26.00 11.15
C PHE A 291 -12.20 -27.10 11.81
N PHE A 292 -11.04 -27.40 11.23
CA PHE A 292 -10.04 -28.32 11.78
C PHE A 292 -9.55 -27.90 13.17
N ALA A 293 -9.21 -26.61 13.35
CA ALA A 293 -8.71 -26.08 14.60
C ALA A 293 -9.77 -26.21 15.72
N VAL A 294 -11.02 -25.83 15.45
CA VAL A 294 -12.13 -25.94 16.41
C VAL A 294 -12.41 -27.40 16.77
N MET A 295 -12.52 -28.29 15.77
CA MET A 295 -12.73 -29.73 16.03
C MET A 295 -11.59 -30.32 16.87
N THR A 296 -10.35 -29.98 16.54
CA THR A 296 -9.17 -30.46 17.29
C THR A 296 -9.22 -30.05 18.75
N VAL A 297 -9.63 -28.82 19.06
CA VAL A 297 -9.77 -28.32 20.43
C VAL A 297 -10.85 -29.08 21.20
N VAL A 298 -12.03 -29.31 20.60
CA VAL A 298 -13.14 -30.04 21.23
C VAL A 298 -12.76 -31.49 21.48
N ILE A 299 -12.18 -32.17 20.49
CA ILE A 299 -11.76 -33.58 20.60
C ILE A 299 -10.64 -33.74 21.62
N MET A 300 -9.61 -32.88 21.60
CA MET A 300 -8.53 -32.92 22.59
C MET A 300 -9.03 -32.67 24.01
N TYR A 301 -9.96 -31.73 24.19
CA TYR A 301 -10.60 -31.50 25.49
C TYR A 301 -11.24 -32.76 26.02
N GLY A 302 -12.09 -33.38 25.21
CA GLY A 302 -12.74 -34.65 25.54
C GLY A 302 -11.74 -35.73 25.92
N ILE A 303 -10.70 -35.92 25.11
CA ILE A 303 -9.66 -36.94 25.34
C ILE A 303 -8.89 -36.67 26.64
N PHE A 304 -8.54 -35.42 26.95
CA PHE A 304 -7.82 -35.08 28.17
C PHE A 304 -8.66 -35.30 29.42
N VAL A 305 -9.94 -34.94 29.41
CA VAL A 305 -10.85 -35.17 30.54
C VAL A 305 -11.06 -36.67 30.75
N MET A 306 -11.32 -37.43 29.68
CA MET A 306 -11.46 -38.90 29.78
C MET A 306 -10.21 -39.60 30.34
N ARG A 307 -9.02 -39.11 29.97
CA ARG A 307 -7.75 -39.64 30.49
C ARG A 307 -7.51 -39.26 31.95
N GLU A 308 -8.02 -38.12 32.38
CA GLU A 308 -7.95 -37.66 33.77
C GLU A 308 -8.91 -38.48 34.65
N ASP A 309 -10.13 -38.74 34.18
CA ASP A 309 -11.11 -39.64 34.82
C ASP A 309 -10.56 -41.08 34.95
N GLU A 310 -9.91 -41.65 33.92
CA GLU A 310 -9.23 -42.96 34.00
C GLU A 310 -8.14 -42.99 35.09
N ARG A 311 -7.46 -41.87 35.34
CA ARG A 311 -6.35 -41.77 36.30
C ARG A 311 -6.81 -41.59 37.73
N GLN A 312 -7.88 -40.83 37.95
CA GLN A 312 -8.40 -40.54 39.30
C GLN A 312 -9.31 -41.64 39.85
N GLY A 313 -9.68 -42.61 39.00
CA GLY A 313 -10.72 -43.59 39.29
C GLY A 313 -12.08 -43.01 38.96
N TYR A 314 -12.92 -43.78 38.27
CA TYR A 314 -14.23 -43.32 37.83
C TYR A 314 -15.09 -42.88 39.02
N ASP A 315 -15.41 -41.59 39.10
CA ASP A 315 -16.36 -41.06 40.08
C ASP A 315 -17.79 -41.36 39.61
N ALA A 316 -18.56 -42.11 40.42
CA ALA A 316 -19.89 -42.57 40.06
C ALA A 316 -20.89 -41.40 39.93
N ASP A 317 -20.67 -40.29 40.64
CA ASP A 317 -21.56 -39.12 40.64
C ASP A 317 -21.50 -38.32 39.31
N HIS A 318 -20.45 -38.51 38.53
CA HIS A 318 -20.29 -37.87 37.22
C HIS A 318 -21.14 -38.51 36.12
N PHE A 319 -21.68 -39.72 36.31
CA PHE A 319 -22.43 -40.44 35.28
C PHE A 319 -23.94 -40.44 35.55
N ARG A 320 -24.75 -40.09 34.56
CA ARG A 320 -26.21 -40.25 34.58
C ARG A 320 -26.59 -41.36 33.61
N THR A 321 -27.30 -42.39 34.09
CA THR A 321 -27.86 -43.43 33.22
C THR A 321 -28.98 -42.87 32.35
N MET A 322 -28.86 -43.05 31.03
CA MET A 322 -29.89 -42.79 30.04
C MET A 322 -30.06 -44.04 29.17
N GLY A 323 -30.92 -44.97 29.60
CA GLY A 323 -31.18 -46.23 28.88
C GLY A 323 -29.92 -47.10 28.71
N PRO A 324 -29.56 -47.53 27.48
CA PRO A 324 -28.35 -48.32 27.21
C PRO A 324 -27.04 -47.52 27.28
N LEU A 325 -27.12 -46.18 27.42
CA LEU A 325 -25.98 -45.26 27.42
C LEU A 325 -25.80 -44.58 28.79
N LEU A 326 -24.56 -44.22 29.10
CA LEU A 326 -24.15 -43.44 30.26
C LEU A 326 -23.74 -42.04 29.79
N TYR A 327 -24.41 -41.00 30.31
CA TYR A 327 -24.04 -39.61 30.06
C TYR A 327 -23.03 -39.13 31.10
N ASN A 328 -21.82 -38.75 30.66
CA ASN A 328 -20.82 -38.16 31.54
C ASN A 328 -21.10 -36.65 31.69
N LYS A 329 -21.60 -36.23 32.87
CA LYS A 329 -21.90 -34.83 33.20
C LYS A 329 -20.67 -33.93 33.22
N ALA A 330 -19.50 -34.46 33.61
CA ALA A 330 -18.25 -33.70 33.68
C ALA A 330 -17.74 -33.32 32.29
N ILE A 331 -17.84 -34.23 31.33
CA ILE A 331 -17.48 -34.00 29.92
C ILE A 331 -18.61 -33.24 29.21
N GLY A 332 -19.85 -33.70 29.33
CA GLY A 332 -20.97 -33.23 28.54
C GLY A 332 -21.27 -31.74 28.70
N ARG A 333 -21.28 -31.19 29.92
CA ARG A 333 -21.56 -29.76 30.10
C ARG A 333 -20.50 -28.87 29.45
N LYS A 334 -19.22 -29.21 29.59
CA LYS A 334 -18.10 -28.39 29.09
C LYS A 334 -17.84 -28.60 27.60
N ALA A 335 -17.97 -29.83 27.11
CA ALA A 335 -17.90 -30.14 25.68
C ALA A 335 -19.04 -29.48 24.89
N ALA A 336 -20.26 -29.40 25.45
CA ALA A 336 -21.36 -28.66 24.84
C ALA A 336 -21.05 -27.17 24.70
N VAL A 337 -20.53 -26.53 25.76
CA VAL A 337 -20.15 -25.11 25.73
C VAL A 337 -19.02 -24.87 24.73
N LEU A 338 -17.96 -25.69 24.72
CA LEU A 338 -16.85 -25.58 23.78
C LEU A 338 -17.30 -25.78 22.33
N SER A 339 -18.21 -26.74 22.09
CA SER A 339 -18.75 -27.00 20.75
C SER A 339 -19.65 -25.86 20.28
N PHE A 340 -20.47 -25.28 21.16
CA PHE A 340 -21.32 -24.14 20.83
C PHE A 340 -20.52 -22.86 20.55
N VAL A 341 -19.53 -22.55 21.40
CA VAL A 341 -18.62 -21.42 21.17
C VAL A 341 -17.80 -21.64 19.90
N GLY A 342 -17.33 -22.87 19.66
CA GLY A 342 -16.63 -23.24 18.44
C GLY A 342 -17.49 -23.08 17.18
N PHE A 343 -18.75 -23.51 17.24
CA PHE A 343 -19.72 -23.33 16.16
C PHE A 343 -19.95 -21.84 15.86
N LEU A 344 -20.18 -21.02 16.89
CA LEU A 344 -20.37 -19.57 16.71
C LEU A 344 -19.12 -18.91 16.11
N ALA A 345 -17.93 -19.34 16.53
CA ALA A 345 -16.67 -18.86 15.97
C ALA A 345 -16.50 -19.26 14.49
N ILE A 346 -16.82 -20.51 14.12
CA ILE A 346 -16.79 -20.94 12.71
C ILE A 346 -17.76 -20.10 11.89
N LEU A 347 -19.00 -19.91 12.35
CA LEU A 347 -20.01 -19.14 11.62
C LEU A 347 -19.56 -17.69 11.41
N LEU A 348 -19.09 -17.03 12.47
CA LEU A 348 -18.64 -15.64 12.41
C LEU A 348 -17.44 -15.46 11.49
N VAL A 349 -16.40 -16.30 11.64
CA VAL A 349 -15.21 -16.18 10.80
C VAL A 349 -15.49 -16.57 9.35
N THR A 350 -16.36 -17.55 9.12
CA THR A 350 -16.75 -17.95 7.76
C THR A 350 -17.50 -16.82 7.07
N PHE A 351 -18.48 -16.21 7.75
CA PHE A 351 -19.19 -15.04 7.23
C PHE A 351 -18.23 -13.89 6.93
N TYR A 352 -17.34 -13.58 7.87
CA TYR A 352 -16.33 -12.53 7.69
C TYR A 352 -15.42 -12.77 6.49
N MET A 353 -14.85 -13.97 6.38
CA MET A 353 -13.95 -14.31 5.27
C MET A 353 -14.69 -14.29 3.93
N GLN A 354 -15.94 -14.76 3.88
CA GLN A 354 -16.74 -14.71 2.66
C GLN A 354 -17.01 -13.27 2.22
N THR A 355 -17.35 -12.38 3.15
CA THR A 355 -17.50 -10.95 2.84
C THR A 355 -16.21 -10.35 2.30
N LEU A 356 -15.07 -10.66 2.91
CA LEU A 356 -13.77 -10.14 2.47
C LEU A 356 -13.40 -10.63 1.06
N PHE A 357 -13.67 -11.89 0.73
CA PHE A 357 -13.38 -12.43 -0.61
C PHE A 357 -14.35 -11.95 -1.66
N ALA A 358 -15.66 -11.84 -1.35
CA ALA A 358 -16.64 -11.29 -2.26
C ALA A 358 -16.27 -9.84 -2.65
N LEU A 359 -15.95 -9.01 -1.65
CA LEU A 359 -15.43 -7.66 -1.89
C LEU A 359 -14.12 -7.67 -2.68
N SER A 360 -13.23 -8.65 -2.43
CA SER A 360 -12.01 -8.76 -3.21
C SER A 360 -12.24 -9.10 -4.67
N SER A 361 -13.18 -9.98 -4.96
CA SER A 361 -13.50 -10.38 -6.33
C SER A 361 -14.11 -9.21 -7.08
N GLU A 362 -15.06 -8.52 -6.44
CA GLU A 362 -15.72 -7.35 -7.00
C GLU A 362 -14.77 -6.16 -7.16
N SER A 363 -13.86 -5.94 -6.21
CA SER A 363 -12.81 -4.91 -6.30
C SER A 363 -11.89 -5.12 -7.50
N VAL A 364 -11.42 -6.36 -7.71
CA VAL A 364 -10.55 -6.71 -8.84
C VAL A 364 -11.30 -6.46 -10.15
N SER A 365 -12.51 -6.99 -10.28
CA SER A 365 -13.34 -6.86 -11.48
C SER A 365 -13.70 -5.40 -11.77
N ASN A 366 -14.11 -4.63 -10.76
CA ASN A 366 -14.42 -3.21 -10.94
C ASN A 366 -13.17 -2.40 -11.31
N ASN A 367 -11.99 -2.67 -10.72
CA ASN A 367 -10.76 -1.96 -11.08
C ASN A 367 -10.34 -2.23 -12.53
N GLU A 368 -10.36 -3.49 -12.97
CA GLU A 368 -10.02 -3.86 -14.35
C GLU A 368 -11.00 -3.23 -15.35
N ARG A 369 -12.31 -3.27 -15.05
CA ARG A 369 -13.32 -2.61 -15.88
C ARG A 369 -13.14 -1.09 -15.90
N VAL A 370 -12.81 -0.46 -14.78
CA VAL A 370 -12.56 0.98 -14.75
C VAL A 370 -11.35 1.33 -15.62
N ASP A 371 -10.25 0.57 -15.54
CA ASP A 371 -9.05 0.79 -16.36
C ASP A 371 -9.35 0.64 -17.86
N GLU A 372 -10.16 -0.35 -18.24
CA GLU A 372 -10.61 -0.55 -19.63
C GLU A 372 -11.46 0.63 -20.13
N VAL A 373 -12.32 1.18 -19.27
CA VAL A 373 -13.15 2.34 -19.60
C VAL A 373 -12.32 3.60 -19.74
N VAL A 374 -11.31 3.80 -18.87
CA VAL A 374 -10.32 4.87 -19.00
C VAL A 374 -9.60 4.78 -20.35
N GLU A 375 -9.13 3.58 -20.72
CA GLU A 375 -8.46 3.37 -22.01
C GLU A 375 -9.42 3.63 -23.18
N THR A 376 -10.68 3.20 -23.07
CA THR A 376 -11.71 3.43 -24.09
C THR A 376 -12.02 4.91 -24.28
N ILE A 377 -12.14 5.67 -23.19
CA ILE A 377 -12.34 7.13 -23.25
C ILE A 377 -11.14 7.82 -23.89
N GLN A 378 -9.92 7.42 -23.53
CA GLN A 378 -8.71 7.98 -24.13
C GLN A 378 -8.66 7.69 -25.63
N ARG A 379 -8.90 6.42 -26.02
CA ARG A 379 -8.93 5.99 -27.42
C ARG A 379 -10.02 6.70 -28.22
N SER A 380 -11.17 6.96 -27.60
CA SER A 380 -12.30 7.68 -28.20
C SER A 380 -11.95 9.16 -28.43
N THR A 381 -11.30 9.80 -27.45
CA THR A 381 -10.79 11.18 -27.54
C THR A 381 -9.74 11.32 -28.65
N ASP A 382 -8.74 10.44 -28.67
CA ASP A 382 -7.69 10.42 -29.70
C ASP A 382 -8.31 10.24 -31.11
N ARG A 383 -9.30 9.35 -31.21
CA ARG A 383 -10.03 9.07 -32.46
C ARG A 383 -10.86 10.27 -32.92
N MET A 384 -11.45 11.02 -32.00
CA MET A 384 -12.18 12.25 -32.31
C MET A 384 -11.25 13.32 -32.91
N GLU A 385 -10.05 13.50 -32.35
CA GLU A 385 -9.07 14.45 -32.87
C GLU A 385 -8.63 14.06 -34.30
N ASP A 386 -8.32 12.77 -34.52
CA ASP A 386 -7.94 12.27 -35.84
C ASP A 386 -9.07 12.41 -36.87
N LEU A 387 -10.31 12.07 -36.50
CA LEU A 387 -11.49 12.28 -37.34
C LEU A 387 -11.68 13.75 -37.70
N ASN A 388 -11.58 14.67 -36.73
CA ASN A 388 -11.73 16.10 -36.99
C ASN A 388 -10.68 16.62 -37.99
N ASN A 389 -9.44 16.15 -37.85
CA ASN A 389 -8.35 16.48 -38.78
C ASN A 389 -8.63 15.92 -40.19
N GLN A 390 -9.04 14.66 -40.30
CA GLN A 390 -9.38 14.03 -41.58
C GLN A 390 -10.54 14.74 -42.30
N TYR A 391 -11.62 15.05 -41.58
CA TYR A 391 -12.75 15.78 -42.16
C TYR A 391 -12.34 17.19 -42.62
N SER A 392 -11.53 17.88 -41.82
CA SER A 392 -10.99 19.20 -42.13
C SER A 392 -10.15 19.21 -43.41
N GLU A 393 -9.24 18.26 -43.59
CA GLU A 393 -8.46 18.12 -44.83
C GLU A 393 -9.35 17.78 -46.05
N ARG A 394 -10.31 16.87 -45.87
CA ARG A 394 -11.23 16.46 -46.96
C ARG A 394 -12.07 17.63 -47.46
N TYR A 395 -12.63 18.43 -46.56
CA TYR A 395 -13.41 19.60 -46.94
C TYR A 395 -12.55 20.73 -47.51
N LEU A 396 -11.31 20.89 -47.04
CA LEU A 396 -10.35 21.82 -47.63
C LEU A 396 -10.09 21.51 -49.12
N SER A 397 -9.99 20.23 -49.50
CA SER A 397 -9.88 19.84 -50.91
C SER A 397 -11.09 20.33 -51.72
N LYS A 398 -12.31 20.22 -51.19
CA LYS A 398 -13.53 20.74 -51.83
C LYS A 398 -13.50 22.27 -51.98
N ALA A 399 -13.01 22.99 -50.97
CA ALA A 399 -12.84 24.44 -51.04
C ALA A 399 -11.86 24.84 -52.15
N ARG A 400 -10.72 24.14 -52.27
CA ARG A 400 -9.73 24.35 -53.34
C ARG A 400 -10.32 24.11 -54.73
N VAL A 401 -11.14 23.07 -54.90
CA VAL A 401 -11.84 22.79 -56.16
C VAL A 401 -12.84 23.91 -56.49
N ALA A 402 -13.61 24.38 -55.51
CA ALA A 402 -14.51 25.53 -55.70
C ALA A 402 -13.74 26.79 -56.12
N GLY A 403 -12.62 27.09 -55.45
CA GLY A 403 -11.75 28.22 -55.76
C GLY A 403 -11.20 28.13 -57.17
N TYR A 404 -10.67 26.96 -57.55
CA TYR A 404 -10.18 26.72 -58.90
C TYR A 404 -11.25 26.93 -59.98
N ILE A 405 -12.47 26.42 -59.77
CA ILE A 405 -13.57 26.56 -60.73
C ILE A 405 -13.95 28.03 -60.92
N LEU A 406 -14.01 28.80 -59.82
CA LEU A 406 -14.35 30.22 -59.85
C LEU A 406 -13.22 31.06 -60.46
N ASP A 407 -11.95 30.75 -60.18
CA ASP A 407 -10.78 31.39 -60.81
C ASP A 407 -10.81 31.20 -62.34
N GLN A 408 -11.15 29.99 -62.81
CA GLN A 408 -11.20 29.70 -64.25
C GLN A 408 -12.45 30.27 -64.94
N ASN A 409 -13.57 30.42 -64.22
CA ASN A 409 -14.80 30.99 -64.76
C ASN A 409 -15.57 31.83 -63.72
N PRO A 410 -15.21 33.12 -63.55
CA PRO A 410 -15.89 34.01 -62.60
C PRO A 410 -17.37 34.26 -62.92
N ALA A 411 -17.85 33.94 -64.13
CA ALA A 411 -19.28 34.09 -64.47
C ALA A 411 -20.19 33.13 -63.68
N LEU A 412 -19.62 32.10 -63.05
CA LEU A 412 -20.31 31.14 -62.19
C LEU A 412 -20.64 31.71 -60.80
N GLU A 413 -20.16 32.93 -60.46
CA GLU A 413 -20.50 33.66 -59.23
C GLU A 413 -21.95 34.19 -59.25
N ASN A 414 -22.90 33.30 -59.41
CA ASN A 414 -24.32 33.60 -59.32
C ASN A 414 -25.05 32.51 -58.53
N LYS A 415 -26.19 32.86 -57.94
CA LYS A 415 -26.91 31.96 -57.03
C LYS A 415 -27.24 30.59 -57.64
N ALA A 416 -27.59 30.53 -58.92
CA ALA A 416 -28.00 29.28 -59.56
C ALA A 416 -26.82 28.35 -59.83
N ASP A 417 -25.70 28.89 -60.31
CA ASP A 417 -24.52 28.07 -60.61
C ASP A 417 -23.72 27.73 -59.35
N LEU A 418 -23.69 28.61 -58.35
CA LEU A 418 -23.17 28.28 -57.02
C LEU A 418 -24.00 27.19 -56.34
N GLN A 419 -25.32 27.11 -56.56
CA GLN A 419 -26.12 26.00 -56.07
C GLN A 419 -25.72 24.68 -56.75
N LYS A 420 -25.53 24.67 -58.08
CA LYS A 420 -25.06 23.46 -58.79
C LYS A 420 -23.65 23.04 -58.33
N LEU A 421 -22.77 24.01 -58.12
CA LEU A 421 -21.42 23.76 -57.61
C LEU A 421 -21.48 23.20 -56.18
N ALA A 422 -22.35 23.73 -55.33
CA ALA A 422 -22.58 23.20 -53.99
C ALA A 422 -23.12 21.76 -54.02
N ASP A 423 -24.05 21.47 -54.94
CA ASP A 423 -24.61 20.13 -55.13
C ASP A 423 -23.52 19.13 -55.59
N VAL A 424 -22.68 19.51 -56.57
CA VAL A 424 -21.57 18.68 -57.08
C VAL A 424 -20.49 18.44 -56.01
N LEU A 425 -20.14 19.47 -55.25
CA LEU A 425 -19.18 19.34 -54.14
C LEU A 425 -19.81 18.71 -52.90
N GLN A 426 -21.12 18.44 -52.90
CA GLN A 426 -21.88 17.95 -51.75
C GLN A 426 -21.63 18.79 -50.48
N ILE A 427 -21.75 20.11 -50.61
CA ILE A 427 -21.59 21.09 -49.53
C ILE A 427 -22.86 21.93 -49.42
N GLN A 428 -23.09 22.53 -48.25
CA GLN A 428 -24.33 23.27 -48.00
C GLN A 428 -24.29 24.65 -48.64
N TYR A 429 -23.21 25.39 -48.39
CA TYR A 429 -23.07 26.77 -48.84
C TYR A 429 -21.74 27.02 -49.55
N VAL A 430 -21.80 27.90 -50.54
CA VAL A 430 -20.64 28.54 -51.17
C VAL A 430 -20.86 30.04 -51.08
N PHE A 431 -19.84 30.75 -50.60
CA PHE A 431 -19.81 32.20 -50.45
C PHE A 431 -18.58 32.70 -51.21
N ALA A 432 -18.79 33.54 -52.21
CA ALA A 432 -17.72 34.24 -52.90
C ALA A 432 -17.63 35.67 -52.37
N PHE A 433 -16.42 36.14 -52.09
CA PHE A 433 -16.14 37.49 -51.61
C PHE A 433 -15.11 38.17 -52.50
N ASP A 434 -15.22 39.48 -52.63
CA ASP A 434 -14.23 40.32 -53.31
C ASP A 434 -13.01 40.61 -52.42
N GLY A 435 -11.98 41.25 -52.99
CA GLY A 435 -10.75 41.63 -52.30
C GLY A 435 -10.92 42.66 -51.16
N THR A 436 -12.13 43.20 -50.94
CA THR A 436 -12.45 44.02 -49.75
C THR A 436 -13.04 43.21 -48.61
N GLY A 437 -13.35 41.93 -48.85
CA GLY A 437 -14.05 41.04 -47.92
C GLY A 437 -15.57 41.21 -47.97
N THR A 438 -16.12 41.78 -49.04
CA THR A 438 -17.57 41.92 -49.25
C THR A 438 -18.08 40.77 -50.10
N MET A 439 -19.15 40.11 -49.64
CA MET A 439 -19.70 38.96 -50.34
C MET A 439 -20.37 39.38 -51.66
N VAL A 440 -19.95 38.77 -52.76
CA VAL A 440 -20.43 39.05 -54.11
C VAL A 440 -21.53 38.08 -54.55
N ALA A 441 -21.43 36.81 -54.14
CA ALA A 441 -22.40 35.79 -54.52
C ALA A 441 -22.48 34.66 -53.47
N THR A 442 -23.67 34.08 -53.31
CA THR A 442 -23.88 32.88 -52.47
C THR A 442 -25.11 32.12 -52.92
N ASN A 443 -25.13 30.80 -52.68
CA ASN A 443 -26.33 29.97 -52.78
C ASN A 443 -27.21 30.01 -51.52
N SER A 444 -26.70 30.54 -50.40
CA SER A 444 -27.38 30.55 -49.10
C SER A 444 -28.51 31.59 -48.97
N SER A 445 -29.18 31.59 -47.82
CA SER A 445 -30.09 32.67 -47.38
C SER A 445 -29.37 33.85 -46.74
N TYR A 446 -28.10 33.69 -46.36
CA TYR A 446 -27.28 34.75 -45.77
C TYR A 446 -26.76 35.64 -46.88
N ALA A 447 -27.53 36.67 -47.24
CA ALA A 447 -27.17 37.63 -48.29
C ALA A 447 -26.74 38.97 -47.67
N ASN A 448 -25.82 39.69 -48.32
CA ASN A 448 -25.26 40.99 -47.89
C ASN A 448 -24.41 40.90 -46.61
N PHE A 449 -23.33 40.13 -46.67
CA PHE A 449 -22.39 39.91 -45.58
C PHE A 449 -21.00 40.46 -45.93
N THR A 450 -20.29 41.00 -44.94
CA THR A 450 -18.91 41.50 -45.07
C THR A 450 -18.11 40.98 -43.89
N LEU A 451 -16.89 40.50 -44.14
CA LEU A 451 -16.03 39.90 -43.11
C LEU A 451 -15.65 40.95 -42.04
N SER A 452 -15.87 40.61 -40.77
CA SER A 452 -15.62 41.47 -39.62
C SER A 452 -14.13 41.75 -39.39
N GLU A 453 -13.81 42.92 -38.82
CA GLU A 453 -12.45 43.27 -38.37
C GLU A 453 -12.22 42.95 -36.88
N ASP A 454 -13.27 42.57 -36.14
CA ASP A 454 -13.19 42.23 -34.72
C ASP A 454 -12.62 40.81 -34.54
N PRO A 455 -11.46 40.61 -33.86
CA PRO A 455 -10.88 39.29 -33.66
C PRO A 455 -11.79 38.29 -32.92
N GLU A 456 -12.80 38.77 -32.19
CA GLU A 456 -13.76 37.93 -31.45
C GLU A 456 -14.92 37.43 -32.34
N ASP A 457 -15.07 37.97 -33.56
CA ASP A 457 -16.11 37.57 -34.52
C ASP A 457 -15.64 36.38 -35.37
N GLN A 458 -16.53 35.39 -35.56
CA GLN A 458 -16.20 34.15 -36.28
C GLN A 458 -15.70 34.39 -37.71
N SER A 459 -16.13 35.47 -38.37
CA SER A 459 -15.76 35.76 -39.76
C SER A 459 -14.43 36.48 -39.93
N SER A 460 -13.87 37.03 -38.85
CA SER A 460 -12.62 37.79 -38.89
C SER A 460 -11.43 36.95 -39.34
N GLU A 461 -11.46 35.66 -39.02
CA GLU A 461 -10.39 34.73 -39.33
C GLU A 461 -10.15 34.58 -40.85
N PHE A 462 -11.22 34.63 -41.64
CA PHE A 462 -11.13 34.49 -43.10
C PHE A 462 -10.47 35.69 -43.79
N ARG A 463 -10.33 36.83 -43.10
CA ARG A 463 -9.54 37.97 -43.63
C ARG A 463 -8.05 37.63 -43.77
N LYS A 464 -7.55 36.61 -43.05
CA LYS A 464 -6.18 36.09 -43.23
C LYS A 464 -5.92 35.68 -44.68
N LEU A 465 -6.94 35.20 -45.41
CA LEU A 465 -6.86 34.82 -46.83
C LEU A 465 -6.52 36.03 -47.72
N LEU A 466 -7.18 37.16 -47.50
CA LEU A 466 -6.90 38.42 -48.19
C LEU A 466 -5.53 39.03 -47.82
N GLN A 467 -4.89 38.52 -46.76
CA GLN A 467 -3.56 38.92 -46.29
C GLN A 467 -2.46 37.96 -46.75
N GLY A 468 -2.79 36.95 -47.58
CA GLY A 468 -1.84 36.00 -48.16
C GLY A 468 -1.78 34.64 -47.49
N ALA A 469 -2.81 34.23 -46.72
CA ALA A 469 -2.93 32.84 -46.29
C ALA A 469 -3.49 31.96 -47.42
N ASP A 470 -2.90 30.77 -47.60
CA ASP A 470 -3.28 29.83 -48.67
C ASP A 470 -4.64 29.14 -48.42
N SER A 471 -5.01 28.98 -47.16
CA SER A 471 -6.31 28.46 -46.73
C SER A 471 -6.57 28.77 -45.25
N VAL A 472 -7.84 28.82 -44.86
CA VAL A 472 -8.29 28.92 -43.48
C VAL A 472 -9.31 27.83 -43.25
N VAL A 473 -9.03 26.94 -42.30
CA VAL A 473 -9.96 25.93 -41.82
C VAL A 473 -10.35 26.33 -40.42
N GLN A 474 -11.62 26.66 -40.22
CA GLN A 474 -12.14 26.99 -38.90
C GLN A 474 -12.57 25.71 -38.18
N ASP A 475 -12.40 25.66 -36.86
CA ASP A 475 -12.95 24.57 -36.05
C ASP A 475 -14.50 24.59 -36.11
N PRO A 476 -15.15 23.41 -36.12
CA PRO A 476 -16.61 23.33 -36.07
C PRO A 476 -17.15 24.04 -34.84
N GLN A 477 -18.03 25.01 -35.03
CA GLN A 477 -18.60 25.80 -33.94
C GLN A 477 -20.06 26.20 -34.24
N PRO A 478 -20.86 26.55 -33.20
CA PRO A 478 -22.22 27.03 -33.42
C PRO A 478 -22.21 28.30 -34.27
N ASP A 479 -22.91 28.26 -35.40
CA ASP A 479 -23.09 29.40 -36.28
C ASP A 479 -23.83 30.53 -35.54
N GLU A 480 -23.28 31.75 -35.55
CA GLU A 480 -23.84 32.88 -34.78
C GLU A 480 -25.31 33.20 -35.09
N ILE A 481 -25.79 32.84 -36.29
CA ILE A 481 -27.15 33.16 -36.73
C ILE A 481 -28.12 32.01 -36.43
N SER A 482 -27.73 30.77 -36.76
CA SER A 482 -28.61 29.59 -36.65
C SER A 482 -28.42 28.79 -35.36
N GLY A 483 -27.30 28.94 -34.67
CA GLY A 483 -26.91 28.13 -33.52
C GLY A 483 -26.57 26.68 -33.85
N GLU A 484 -26.68 26.27 -35.12
CA GLU A 484 -26.31 24.93 -35.57
C GLU A 484 -24.79 24.80 -35.68
N LEU A 485 -24.24 23.63 -35.34
CA LEU A 485 -22.81 23.35 -35.49
C LEU A 485 -22.43 23.37 -36.97
N ARG A 486 -21.55 24.29 -37.36
CA ARG A 486 -21.06 24.42 -38.73
C ARG A 486 -19.56 24.59 -38.77
N GLN A 487 -18.99 24.13 -39.87
CA GLN A 487 -17.59 24.37 -40.18
C GLN A 487 -17.51 25.23 -41.44
N TYR A 488 -16.74 26.31 -41.36
CA TYR A 488 -16.44 27.17 -42.49
C TYR A 488 -14.99 26.98 -42.92
N ILE A 489 -14.76 26.83 -44.22
CA ILE A 489 -13.42 26.66 -44.79
C ILE A 489 -13.28 27.61 -45.96
N GLY A 490 -12.15 28.31 -46.06
CA GLY A 490 -11.92 29.30 -47.11
C GLY A 490 -10.57 29.15 -47.80
N VAL A 491 -10.55 29.51 -49.07
CA VAL A 491 -9.35 29.59 -49.92
C VAL A 491 -9.38 30.89 -50.72
N PRO A 492 -8.22 31.48 -51.06
CA PRO A 492 -8.17 32.70 -51.85
C PRO A 492 -8.60 32.44 -53.30
N LEU A 493 -9.23 33.44 -53.91
CA LEU A 493 -9.47 33.52 -55.36
C LEU A 493 -8.37 34.39 -55.97
N HIS A 494 -7.95 34.04 -57.18
CA HIS A 494 -6.85 34.70 -57.88
C HIS A 494 -7.30 35.31 -59.20
N SER A 495 -6.83 36.53 -59.45
CA SER A 495 -6.96 37.17 -60.75
C SER A 495 -6.08 36.48 -61.80
N ALA A 496 -6.28 36.82 -63.07
CA ALA A 496 -5.52 36.26 -64.19
C ALA A 496 -3.99 36.51 -64.13
N ASP A 497 -3.52 37.40 -63.25
CA ASP A 497 -2.12 37.69 -62.97
C ASP A 497 -1.56 36.94 -61.74
N GLY A 498 -2.37 36.10 -61.09
CA GLY A 498 -2.02 35.30 -59.92
C GLY A 498 -2.07 36.05 -58.59
N THR A 499 -2.59 37.28 -58.58
CA THR A 499 -2.79 38.05 -57.34
C THR A 499 -4.13 37.68 -56.68
N ALA A 500 -4.14 37.51 -55.35
CA ALA A 500 -5.37 37.23 -54.62
C ALA A 500 -6.30 38.46 -54.70
N ASP A 501 -7.46 38.32 -55.34
CA ASP A 501 -8.42 39.39 -55.58
C ASP A 501 -9.83 39.09 -55.00
N GLY A 502 -9.94 37.98 -54.27
CA GLY A 502 -11.12 37.59 -53.52
C GLY A 502 -10.87 36.33 -52.68
N LEU A 503 -11.94 35.73 -52.16
CA LEU A 503 -11.89 34.40 -51.56
C LEU A 503 -13.21 33.67 -51.76
N VAL A 504 -13.14 32.35 -51.76
CA VAL A 504 -14.32 31.49 -51.64
C VAL A 504 -14.30 30.82 -50.28
N GLN A 505 -15.44 30.87 -49.60
CA GLN A 505 -15.70 30.17 -48.36
C GLN A 505 -16.80 29.15 -48.60
N ILE A 506 -16.60 27.94 -48.11
CA ILE A 506 -17.63 26.90 -48.11
C ILE A 506 -18.17 26.73 -46.70
N GLY A 507 -19.49 26.55 -46.60
CA GLY A 507 -20.18 26.24 -45.35
C GLY A 507 -20.65 24.79 -45.38
N ILE A 508 -20.26 24.04 -44.36
CA ILE A 508 -20.58 22.62 -44.24
C ILE A 508 -21.43 22.41 -43.00
N ARG A 509 -22.52 21.66 -43.18
CA ARG A 509 -23.32 21.19 -42.05
C ARG A 509 -22.67 19.95 -41.48
N SER A 510 -22.12 20.07 -40.29
CA SER A 510 -21.37 19.01 -39.64
C SER A 510 -22.28 18.00 -38.92
N THR A 511 -23.49 17.69 -39.42
CA THR A 511 -24.44 16.76 -38.77
C THR A 511 -23.83 15.40 -38.46
N ARG A 512 -22.95 14.91 -39.33
CA ARG A 512 -22.25 13.66 -39.11
C ARG A 512 -21.16 13.77 -38.05
N LEU A 513 -20.40 14.85 -38.08
CA LEU A 513 -19.41 15.11 -37.03
C LEU A 513 -20.14 15.33 -35.70
N GLU A 514 -21.28 16.01 -35.68
CA GLU A 514 -22.15 16.21 -34.51
C GLU A 514 -22.65 14.86 -33.94
N ASN A 515 -23.14 13.95 -34.80
CA ASN A 515 -23.53 12.60 -34.37
C ASN A 515 -22.33 11.75 -33.88
N LEU A 516 -21.18 11.85 -34.55
CA LEU A 516 -19.96 11.14 -34.15
C LEU A 516 -19.39 11.71 -32.84
N LEU A 517 -19.38 13.03 -32.67
CA LEU A 517 -18.98 13.71 -31.44
C LEU A 517 -19.92 13.34 -30.29
N ALA A 518 -21.22 13.23 -30.53
CA ALA A 518 -22.17 12.75 -29.54
C ALA A 518 -21.87 11.31 -29.08
N SER A 519 -21.40 10.44 -29.99
CA SER A 519 -21.01 9.06 -29.63
C SER A 519 -19.73 8.97 -28.79
N VAL A 520 -18.90 10.03 -28.78
CA VAL A 520 -17.64 10.11 -28.01
C VAL A 520 -17.86 10.79 -26.64
N GLN A 521 -19.01 11.43 -26.43
CA GLN A 521 -19.33 12.02 -25.13
C GLN A 521 -19.35 10.98 -24.02
N ILE A 522 -18.94 11.40 -22.83
CA ILE A 522 -18.87 10.55 -21.64
C ILE A 522 -20.20 9.84 -21.37
N ASP A 523 -21.31 10.50 -21.69
CA ASP A 523 -22.65 9.93 -21.56
C ASP A 523 -22.81 8.67 -22.41
N SER A 524 -22.45 8.75 -23.70
CA SER A 524 -22.55 7.64 -24.64
C SER A 524 -21.58 6.50 -24.32
N VAL A 525 -20.38 6.83 -23.82
CA VAL A 525 -19.38 5.83 -23.43
C VAL A 525 -19.82 5.08 -22.17
N LEU A 526 -20.48 5.76 -21.22
CA LEU A 526 -20.87 5.15 -19.96
C LEU A 526 -22.27 4.51 -19.96
N ASP A 527 -23.20 4.93 -20.85
CA ASP A 527 -24.56 4.39 -20.90
C ASP A 527 -24.64 2.90 -21.29
N GLY A 528 -23.63 2.41 -22.01
CA GLY A 528 -23.49 1.00 -22.36
C GLY A 528 -22.86 0.12 -21.28
N LEU A 529 -22.22 0.71 -20.26
CA LEU A 529 -21.43 -0.03 -19.29
C LEU A 529 -22.29 -0.52 -18.12
N LYS A 530 -22.55 -1.83 -18.11
CA LYS A 530 -23.17 -2.53 -16.98
C LYS A 530 -22.12 -3.37 -16.27
N SER A 531 -21.99 -3.17 -14.97
CA SER A 531 -21.10 -4.00 -14.16
C SER A 531 -21.92 -5.04 -13.40
N GLY A 532 -21.95 -6.28 -13.89
CA GLY A 532 -22.81 -7.32 -13.29
C GLY A 532 -24.28 -7.13 -13.67
N ALA A 533 -25.21 -7.71 -12.89
CA ALA A 533 -26.64 -7.66 -13.21
C ALA A 533 -27.28 -6.31 -12.85
N ASP A 534 -26.79 -5.64 -11.79
CA ASP A 534 -27.34 -4.38 -11.26
C ASP A 534 -26.32 -3.24 -11.10
N GLY A 535 -25.04 -3.43 -11.46
CA GLY A 535 -24.02 -2.38 -11.36
C GLY A 535 -23.95 -1.47 -12.59
N PHE A 536 -23.45 -0.25 -12.38
CA PHE A 536 -23.42 0.81 -13.37
C PHE A 536 -22.15 1.65 -13.24
N ALA A 537 -21.79 2.35 -14.32
CA ALA A 537 -20.73 3.35 -14.29
C ALA A 537 -21.30 4.76 -14.06
N PHE A 538 -20.52 5.63 -13.41
CA PHE A 538 -20.82 7.06 -13.31
C PHE A 538 -19.54 7.89 -13.30
N ALA A 539 -19.64 9.18 -13.63
CA ALA A 539 -18.48 10.07 -13.73
C ALA A 539 -18.70 11.38 -12.98
N LEU A 540 -17.64 11.90 -12.37
CA LEU A 540 -17.62 13.20 -11.70
C LEU A 540 -16.60 14.13 -12.36
N ASN A 541 -16.98 15.38 -12.58
CA ASN A 541 -16.07 16.43 -13.05
C ASN A 541 -15.00 16.74 -12.00
N LYS A 542 -13.72 16.77 -12.39
CA LYS A 542 -12.65 17.19 -11.48
C LYS A 542 -12.71 18.66 -11.07
N GLY A 543 -13.16 19.52 -11.99
CA GLY A 543 -13.14 20.97 -11.80
C GLY A 543 -14.07 21.45 -10.68
N ASP A 544 -15.27 20.86 -10.59
CA ASP A 544 -16.31 21.29 -9.66
C ASP A 544 -16.94 20.17 -8.82
N GLY A 545 -16.54 18.90 -9.02
CA GLY A 545 -17.05 17.76 -8.26
C GLY A 545 -18.52 17.42 -8.55
N THR A 546 -19.07 17.88 -9.68
CA THR A 546 -20.44 17.57 -10.09
C THR A 546 -20.54 16.26 -10.85
N PHE A 547 -21.71 15.61 -10.83
CA PHE A 547 -21.96 14.44 -11.67
C PHE A 547 -21.92 14.83 -13.15
N ALA A 548 -20.89 14.40 -13.86
CA ALA A 548 -20.79 14.53 -15.31
C ALA A 548 -21.76 13.56 -15.99
N TYR A 549 -21.80 12.31 -15.52
CA TYR A 549 -22.77 11.29 -15.94
C TYR A 549 -23.22 10.47 -14.73
N PHE A 550 -24.50 10.12 -14.70
CA PHE A 550 -25.09 9.19 -13.74
C PHE A 550 -26.36 8.57 -14.37
N PRO A 551 -26.66 7.27 -14.18
CA PRO A 551 -27.82 6.63 -14.84
C PRO A 551 -29.15 7.31 -14.54
N ASP A 552 -29.32 7.82 -13.32
CA ASP A 552 -30.39 8.76 -12.99
C ASP A 552 -30.02 10.18 -13.44
N GLN A 553 -30.52 10.56 -14.61
CA GLN A 553 -30.38 11.88 -15.22
C GLN A 553 -30.72 13.06 -14.29
N ARG A 554 -31.45 12.85 -13.20
CA ARG A 554 -31.77 13.90 -12.21
C ARG A 554 -30.56 14.32 -11.35
N LEU A 555 -29.49 13.53 -11.31
CA LEU A 555 -28.29 13.80 -10.54
C LEU A 555 -27.19 14.49 -11.36
N VAL A 556 -27.24 14.39 -12.69
CA VAL A 556 -26.30 15.05 -13.61
C VAL A 556 -26.28 16.57 -13.38
N GLY A 557 -25.08 17.14 -13.27
CA GLY A 557 -24.82 18.55 -12.99
C GLY A 557 -24.95 18.97 -11.52
N LYS A 558 -25.26 18.04 -10.60
CA LYS A 558 -25.33 18.36 -9.15
C LYS A 558 -24.03 18.03 -8.42
N PRO A 559 -23.68 18.74 -7.33
CA PRO A 559 -22.45 18.48 -6.58
C PRO A 559 -22.52 17.13 -5.84
N ALA A 560 -21.55 16.23 -6.06
CA ALA A 560 -21.56 14.90 -5.46
C ALA A 560 -21.51 14.93 -3.92
N LEU A 561 -20.80 15.91 -3.36
CA LEU A 561 -20.66 16.10 -1.90
C LEU A 561 -21.99 16.42 -1.19
N GLU A 562 -22.92 17.09 -1.88
CA GLU A 562 -24.26 17.38 -1.33
C GLU A 562 -25.18 16.16 -1.35
N HIS A 563 -24.82 15.15 -2.15
CA HIS A 563 -25.61 13.95 -2.40
C HIS A 563 -25.05 12.68 -1.71
N GLY A 564 -24.09 12.83 -0.79
CA GLY A 564 -23.64 11.79 0.13
C GLY A 564 -22.18 11.38 0.00
N MET A 565 -21.50 11.75 -1.09
CA MET A 565 -20.07 11.48 -1.25
C MET A 565 -19.23 12.39 -0.36
N VAL A 566 -18.00 11.98 -0.06
CA VAL A 566 -17.04 12.74 0.74
C VAL A 566 -15.75 12.98 -0.05
N GLU A 567 -15.02 14.04 0.29
CA GLU A 567 -13.90 14.54 -0.52
C GLU A 567 -12.74 13.53 -0.66
N ASN A 568 -12.55 12.65 0.33
CA ASN A 568 -11.58 11.56 0.30
C ASN A 568 -11.95 10.40 -0.64
N GLN A 569 -13.16 10.40 -1.20
CA GLN A 569 -13.61 9.46 -2.23
C GLN A 569 -13.27 9.94 -3.65
N LEU A 570 -12.95 11.23 -3.81
CA LEU A 570 -12.60 11.87 -5.09
C LEU A 570 -11.10 11.73 -5.36
N LYS A 571 -10.65 10.50 -5.65
CA LYS A 571 -9.25 10.19 -5.92
C LYS A 571 -9.09 8.96 -6.80
N ASP A 572 -7.95 8.87 -7.46
CA ASP A 572 -7.52 7.67 -8.17
C ASP A 572 -7.41 6.44 -7.26
N GLY A 573 -7.72 5.26 -7.81
CA GLY A 573 -7.63 3.97 -7.11
C GLY A 573 -8.53 3.83 -5.89
N TYR A 574 -9.57 4.67 -5.75
CA TYR A 574 -10.55 4.52 -4.68
C TYR A 574 -11.29 3.18 -4.84
N CYS A 575 -11.41 2.39 -3.78
CA CYS A 575 -12.12 1.11 -3.81
C CYS A 575 -12.77 0.81 -2.45
N ASP A 576 -13.92 1.42 -2.19
CA ASP A 576 -14.69 1.25 -0.96
C ASP A 576 -16.16 1.61 -1.23
N TYR A 577 -16.99 1.56 -0.20
CA TYR A 577 -18.40 1.89 -0.30
C TYR A 577 -18.62 3.39 -0.52
N VAL A 578 -19.43 3.76 -1.51
CA VAL A 578 -19.89 5.11 -1.77
C VAL A 578 -21.38 5.18 -1.46
N THR A 579 -21.83 6.24 -0.78
CA THR A 579 -23.25 6.45 -0.54
C THR A 579 -23.75 7.63 -1.35
N ILE A 580 -24.74 7.40 -2.20
CA ILE A 580 -25.38 8.42 -3.05
C ILE A 580 -26.88 8.36 -2.82
N GLU A 581 -27.50 9.48 -2.46
CA GLU A 581 -28.95 9.57 -2.15
C GLU A 581 -29.44 8.57 -1.09
N GLY A 582 -28.56 8.17 -0.16
CA GLY A 582 -28.87 7.22 0.91
C GLY A 582 -28.84 5.74 0.50
N VAL A 583 -28.42 5.44 -0.74
CA VAL A 583 -28.11 4.07 -1.20
C VAL A 583 -26.60 3.90 -1.20
N THR A 584 -26.14 2.77 -0.66
CA THR A 584 -24.71 2.45 -0.57
C THR A 584 -24.33 1.46 -1.66
N TYR A 585 -23.33 1.81 -2.45
CA TYR A 585 -22.76 1.03 -3.54
C TYR A 585 -21.32 0.68 -3.19
N TYR A 586 -20.83 -0.49 -3.61
CA TYR A 586 -19.41 -0.78 -3.58
C TYR A 586 -18.81 -0.30 -4.90
N ALA A 587 -17.88 0.67 -4.86
CA ALA A 587 -17.38 1.30 -6.07
C ALA A 587 -15.86 1.32 -6.13
N SER A 588 -15.35 1.08 -7.33
CA SER A 588 -13.97 1.37 -7.69
C SER A 588 -13.90 2.63 -8.53
N ALA A 589 -12.83 3.41 -8.40
CA ALA A 589 -12.62 4.63 -9.15
C ALA A 589 -11.24 4.70 -9.79
N ALA A 590 -11.17 5.35 -10.94
CA ALA A 590 -9.92 5.79 -11.55
C ALA A 590 -10.04 7.21 -12.07
N GLU A 591 -8.86 7.81 -12.21
CA GLU A 591 -8.70 9.18 -12.64
C GLU A 591 -8.38 9.26 -14.14
N THR A 592 -9.21 9.98 -14.91
CA THR A 592 -8.88 10.42 -16.29
C THR A 592 -8.39 11.87 -16.27
N ASP A 593 -8.11 12.51 -17.40
CA ASP A 593 -7.69 13.93 -17.41
C ASP A 593 -8.78 14.85 -16.80
N ASP A 594 -10.04 14.65 -17.16
CA ASP A 594 -11.16 15.55 -16.83
C ASP A 594 -12.11 15.00 -15.74
N TYR A 595 -12.15 13.68 -15.53
CA TYR A 595 -13.15 13.02 -14.70
C TYR A 595 -12.56 12.08 -13.64
N TYR A 596 -13.30 11.90 -12.55
CA TYR A 596 -13.21 10.70 -11.73
C TYR A 596 -14.29 9.72 -12.18
N LEU A 597 -13.89 8.59 -12.71
CA LEU A 597 -14.79 7.53 -13.17
C LEU A 597 -15.02 6.54 -12.04
N TYR A 598 -16.24 6.07 -11.90
CA TYR A 598 -16.61 5.07 -10.91
C TYR A 598 -17.39 3.94 -11.57
N ILE A 599 -17.08 2.71 -11.18
CA ILE A 599 -17.93 1.55 -11.44
C ILE A 599 -18.47 1.07 -10.10
N ALA A 600 -19.78 0.98 -9.99
CA ALA A 600 -20.49 0.75 -8.75
C ALA A 600 -21.43 -0.45 -8.84
N GLY A 601 -21.28 -1.40 -7.92
CA GLY A 601 -22.17 -2.55 -7.72
C GLY A 601 -23.07 -2.37 -6.49
N THR A 602 -24.22 -3.06 -6.46
CA THR A 602 -25.14 -3.01 -5.31
C THR A 602 -24.76 -4.03 -4.24
N GLU A 603 -25.00 -3.71 -2.96
CA GLU A 603 -24.77 -4.66 -1.85
C GLU A 603 -25.60 -5.96 -1.98
N GLY A 604 -26.68 -5.94 -2.77
CA GLY A 604 -27.55 -7.09 -3.01
C GLY A 604 -26.85 -8.27 -3.70
N GLU A 605 -26.01 -7.99 -4.71
CA GLU A 605 -25.23 -9.01 -5.42
C GLU A 605 -24.21 -9.67 -4.50
N LEU A 606 -23.48 -8.86 -3.73
CA LEU A 606 -22.56 -9.32 -2.68
C LEU A 606 -23.23 -10.24 -1.64
N MET A 607 -24.50 -10.00 -1.33
CA MET A 607 -25.26 -10.80 -0.35
C MET A 607 -25.72 -12.15 -0.92
N ALA A 608 -26.03 -12.20 -2.22
CA ALA A 608 -26.56 -13.37 -2.89
C ALA A 608 -25.56 -14.54 -2.86
N GLU A 609 -24.27 -14.26 -3.01
CA GLU A 609 -23.22 -15.29 -3.00
C GLU A 609 -22.85 -15.78 -1.59
N ARG A 610 -22.82 -14.88 -0.59
CA ARG A 610 -22.27 -15.21 0.74
C ARG A 610 -23.23 -15.93 1.68
N VAL A 611 -24.52 -15.61 1.64
CA VAL A 611 -25.50 -16.14 2.60
C VAL A 611 -25.68 -17.66 2.47
N PRO A 612 -25.85 -18.24 1.26
CA PRO A 612 -26.01 -19.69 1.10
C PRO A 612 -24.78 -20.48 1.57
N LEU A 613 -23.58 -19.97 1.28
CA LEU A 613 -22.32 -20.62 1.64
C LEU A 613 -22.08 -20.56 3.16
N THR A 614 -22.33 -19.43 3.83
CA THR A 614 -22.27 -19.33 5.31
C THR A 614 -23.28 -20.24 5.98
N LEU A 615 -24.52 -20.30 5.49
CA LEU A 615 -25.56 -21.16 6.08
C LEU A 615 -25.23 -22.64 5.94
N THR A 616 -24.72 -23.06 4.78
CA THR A 616 -24.39 -24.47 4.53
C THR A 616 -23.17 -24.91 5.33
N THR A 617 -22.12 -24.10 5.35
CA THR A 617 -20.94 -24.36 6.20
C THR A 617 -21.30 -24.39 7.68
N GLY A 618 -22.13 -23.46 8.16
CA GLY A 618 -22.68 -23.48 9.50
C GLY A 618 -23.47 -24.77 9.79
N GLY A 619 -24.37 -25.16 8.90
CA GLY A 619 -25.17 -26.38 9.02
C GLY A 619 -24.30 -27.64 9.15
N ILE A 620 -23.32 -27.81 8.26
CA ILE A 620 -22.38 -28.95 8.29
C ILE A 620 -21.54 -28.93 9.57
N ALA A 621 -21.00 -27.76 9.94
CA ALA A 621 -20.21 -27.62 11.15
C ALA A 621 -21.01 -27.97 12.41
N LEU A 622 -22.29 -27.57 12.48
CA LEU A 622 -23.19 -27.90 13.57
C LEU A 622 -23.45 -29.41 13.66
N VAL A 623 -23.73 -30.08 12.53
CA VAL A 623 -23.92 -31.53 12.49
C VAL A 623 -22.65 -32.27 12.94
N CYS A 624 -21.49 -31.89 12.41
CA CYS A 624 -20.21 -32.50 12.77
C CYS A 624 -19.88 -32.32 14.26
N LEU A 625 -20.05 -31.10 14.79
CA LEU A 625 -19.84 -30.82 16.21
C LEU A 625 -20.84 -31.54 17.11
N ALA A 626 -22.10 -31.69 16.68
CA ALA A 626 -23.10 -32.47 17.40
C ALA A 626 -22.74 -33.96 17.44
N VAL A 627 -22.27 -34.55 16.34
CA VAL A 627 -21.81 -35.94 16.29
C VAL A 627 -20.61 -36.15 17.22
N ILE A 628 -19.61 -35.25 17.17
CA ILE A 628 -18.44 -35.29 18.07
C ILE A 628 -18.88 -35.16 19.53
N PHE A 629 -19.80 -34.24 19.82
CA PHE A 629 -20.37 -34.06 21.16
C PHE A 629 -21.05 -35.34 21.67
N LEU A 630 -21.89 -35.98 20.85
CA LEU A 630 -22.56 -37.23 21.21
C LEU A 630 -21.56 -38.34 21.51
N LEU A 631 -20.51 -38.49 20.67
CA LEU A 631 -19.44 -39.47 20.89
C LEU A 631 -18.65 -39.19 22.17
N LEU A 632 -18.44 -37.93 22.53
CA LEU A 632 -17.73 -37.55 23.75
C LEU A 632 -18.57 -37.75 25.00
N ALA A 633 -19.84 -37.32 24.98
CA ALA A 633 -20.71 -37.25 26.15
C ALA A 633 -21.34 -38.59 26.55
N PHE A 634 -21.52 -39.52 25.60
CA PHE A 634 -22.20 -40.79 25.83
C PHE A 634 -21.26 -42.00 25.75
N GLU A 635 -21.50 -42.99 26.62
CA GLU A 635 -20.76 -44.26 26.64
C GLU A 635 -21.68 -45.49 26.78
N PRO A 636 -21.37 -46.62 26.12
CA PRO A 636 -22.14 -47.84 26.26
C PRO A 636 -21.93 -48.50 27.63
N LYS A 637 -23.03 -48.93 28.27
CA LYS A 637 -23.09 -49.44 29.65
C LYS A 637 -22.29 -50.73 29.95
N ARG A 638 -21.65 -51.39 28.97
CA ARG A 638 -21.03 -52.72 29.16
C ARG A 638 -19.58 -52.68 29.67
N GLY A 639 -19.38 -53.24 30.88
CA GLY A 639 -18.09 -53.56 31.49
C GLY A 639 -17.45 -52.39 32.23
N PHE A 640 -18.04 -52.02 33.36
CA PHE A 640 -17.45 -51.14 34.37
C PHE A 640 -16.69 -52.02 35.38
N SER A 641 -15.36 -51.97 35.38
CA SER A 641 -14.55 -52.58 36.42
C SER A 641 -13.58 -51.53 36.95
N VAL A 642 -13.78 -51.13 38.20
CA VAL A 642 -12.90 -50.18 38.91
C VAL A 642 -11.56 -50.88 39.17
N PRO A 643 -10.43 -50.39 38.64
CA PRO A 643 -9.14 -50.90 39.05
C PRO A 643 -8.86 -50.46 40.49
N LYS A 644 -8.48 -51.41 41.35
CA LYS A 644 -8.04 -51.14 42.72
C LYS A 644 -6.68 -50.42 42.68
N ARG A 645 -6.56 -49.35 43.47
CA ARG A 645 -5.36 -48.52 43.62
C ARG A 645 -4.16 -49.38 44.07
N PRO A 646 -2.97 -49.29 43.44
CA PRO A 646 -1.74 -49.75 44.08
C PRO A 646 -1.39 -48.75 45.18
N GLU A 647 -1.31 -49.22 46.42
CA GLU A 647 -0.63 -48.52 47.51
C GLU A 647 0.87 -48.61 47.26
N GLU A 648 1.48 -47.52 46.78
CA GLU A 648 2.90 -47.30 46.97
C GLU A 648 3.20 -45.80 46.97
N GLU A 649 3.91 -45.40 48.01
CA GLU A 649 4.24 -44.03 48.39
C GLU A 649 5.08 -43.32 47.32
N ALA A 650 4.61 -42.15 46.89
CA ALA A 650 5.48 -41.07 46.51
C ALA A 650 4.86 -39.80 47.10
N GLU A 651 5.52 -39.23 48.11
CA GLU A 651 5.19 -37.93 48.69
C GLU A 651 5.02 -36.87 47.58
N SER A 652 3.78 -36.63 47.15
CA SER A 652 3.48 -35.53 46.25
C SER A 652 3.27 -34.28 47.09
N ARG A 653 4.18 -33.30 46.96
CA ARG A 653 4.15 -31.99 47.62
C ARG A 653 2.97 -31.08 47.22
N MET A 654 1.84 -31.60 46.74
CA MET A 654 0.76 -30.84 46.10
C MET A 654 -0.60 -31.08 46.76
N PHE A 655 -1.40 -30.01 46.94
CA PHE A 655 -2.76 -30.06 47.48
C PHE A 655 -3.78 -29.63 46.40
N ASP A 656 -4.90 -30.35 46.30
CA ASP A 656 -6.06 -29.96 45.50
C ASP A 656 -6.89 -28.92 46.29
N VAL A 657 -6.84 -27.65 45.88
CA VAL A 657 -7.68 -26.59 46.48
C VAL A 657 -8.94 -26.44 45.64
N THR A 658 -10.10 -26.66 46.25
CA THR A 658 -11.39 -26.41 45.63
C THR A 658 -11.80 -24.97 45.94
N MET A 659 -11.82 -24.11 44.91
CA MET A 659 -12.28 -22.73 45.02
C MET A 659 -13.80 -22.69 45.34
N PRO A 660 -14.34 -21.59 45.91
CA PRO A 660 -15.79 -21.45 46.14
C PRO A 660 -16.66 -21.64 44.89
N SER A 661 -16.08 -21.49 43.70
CA SER A 661 -16.70 -21.74 42.39
C SER A 661 -16.79 -23.22 41.99
N GLY A 662 -16.31 -24.15 42.81
CA GLY A 662 -16.23 -25.58 42.49
C GLY A 662 -15.03 -25.99 41.65
N ARG A 663 -14.11 -25.07 41.35
CA ARG A 663 -12.91 -25.31 40.53
C ARG A 663 -11.79 -25.92 41.39
N LYS A 664 -11.34 -27.14 41.06
CA LYS A 664 -10.19 -27.80 41.70
C LYS A 664 -8.89 -27.35 41.02
N ILE A 665 -7.97 -26.76 41.78
CA ILE A 665 -6.64 -26.32 41.30
C ILE A 665 -5.58 -27.02 42.16
N LYS A 666 -4.61 -27.68 41.53
CA LYS A 666 -3.43 -28.22 42.23
C LYS A 666 -2.43 -27.11 42.50
N THR A 667 -2.03 -26.94 43.76
CA THR A 667 -1.00 -25.97 44.17
C THR A 667 0.03 -26.62 45.09
N GLU A 668 1.29 -26.22 44.91
CA GLU A 668 2.36 -26.40 45.91
C GLU A 668 2.34 -25.21 46.89
N SER A 669 3.03 -25.36 48.03
CA SER A 669 3.19 -24.31 49.07
C SER A 669 3.45 -22.91 48.49
N ALA A 670 2.89 -21.89 49.15
CA ALA A 670 2.78 -20.49 48.70
C ALA A 670 4.09 -19.79 48.24
N ALA A 671 5.26 -20.40 48.47
CA ALA A 671 6.57 -19.84 48.13
C ALA A 671 6.96 -19.95 46.63
N SER A 672 6.26 -20.72 45.79
CA SER A 672 6.65 -20.97 44.39
C SER A 672 6.01 -20.03 43.35
N ARG A 673 5.20 -19.03 43.76
CA ARG A 673 4.55 -18.06 42.85
C ARG A 673 5.53 -17.20 42.01
N TRP A 674 6.82 -17.23 42.32
CA TRP A 674 7.84 -16.39 41.70
C TRP A 674 8.77 -17.11 40.71
N LEU A 675 8.72 -18.44 40.60
CA LEU A 675 9.57 -19.21 39.67
C LEU A 675 8.71 -19.92 38.63
N ASP A 676 8.81 -19.42 37.40
CA ASP A 676 8.18 -19.98 36.20
C ASP A 676 8.78 -21.35 35.86
N ARG A 677 8.32 -22.40 36.54
CA ARG A 677 8.56 -23.78 36.14
C ARG A 677 7.30 -24.31 35.49
N SER A 678 7.35 -24.44 34.18
CA SER A 678 6.31 -25.08 33.38
C SER A 678 6.01 -26.48 33.94
N PHE A 679 4.77 -26.73 34.38
CA PHE A 679 4.35 -28.08 34.77
C PHE A 679 4.67 -29.08 33.66
N LYS A 680 5.23 -30.24 34.00
CA LYS A 680 5.42 -31.35 33.05
C LYS A 680 4.06 -31.71 32.45
N TRP A 681 4.03 -32.03 31.15
CA TRP A 681 2.78 -32.29 30.41
C TRP A 681 1.88 -33.33 31.10
N SER A 682 2.46 -34.35 31.73
CA SER A 682 1.74 -35.39 32.48
C SER A 682 0.99 -34.89 33.71
N GLU A 683 1.37 -33.75 34.27
CA GLU A 683 0.90 -33.20 35.56
C GLU A 683 -0.13 -32.06 35.38
N ARG A 684 -0.26 -31.52 34.16
CA ARG A 684 -1.27 -30.50 33.83
C ARG A 684 -2.69 -31.10 33.84
N THR A 685 -3.64 -30.33 34.35
CA THR A 685 -5.09 -30.65 34.25
C THR A 685 -5.55 -30.64 32.79
N ALA A 686 -6.69 -31.25 32.49
CA ALA A 686 -7.26 -31.23 31.14
C ALA A 686 -7.43 -29.80 30.59
N GLU A 687 -7.88 -28.84 31.43
CA GLU A 687 -8.05 -27.44 31.05
C GLU A 687 -6.73 -26.75 30.66
N GLN A 688 -5.64 -27.04 31.38
CA GLN A 688 -4.32 -26.47 31.09
C GLN A 688 -3.70 -27.08 29.84
N LYS A 689 -3.95 -28.36 29.57
CA LYS A 689 -3.51 -29.03 28.35
C LYS A 689 -4.25 -28.47 27.13
N THR A 690 -5.56 -28.28 27.22
CA THR A 690 -6.31 -27.67 26.12
C THR A 690 -5.93 -26.22 25.88
N ALA A 691 -5.70 -25.43 26.93
CA ALA A 691 -5.21 -24.06 26.76
C ALA A 691 -3.84 -24.02 26.05
N ALA A 692 -2.97 -25.00 26.30
CA ALA A 692 -1.70 -25.11 25.59
C ALA A 692 -1.89 -25.49 24.11
N VAL A 693 -2.80 -26.41 23.79
CA VAL A 693 -3.14 -26.78 22.40
C VAL A 693 -3.73 -25.57 21.65
N VAL A 694 -4.68 -24.85 22.26
CA VAL A 694 -5.27 -23.63 21.68
C VAL A 694 -4.20 -22.59 21.39
N LYS A 695 -3.27 -22.35 22.32
CA LYS A 695 -2.14 -21.44 22.10
C LYS A 695 -1.23 -21.87 20.94
N TRP A 696 -0.99 -23.17 20.78
CA TRP A 696 -0.18 -23.69 19.69
C TRP A 696 -0.88 -23.54 18.33
N LEU A 697 -2.18 -23.86 18.26
CA LEU A 697 -2.97 -23.65 17.05
C LEU A 697 -3.08 -22.17 16.67
N LEU A 698 -3.33 -21.29 17.65
CA LEU A 698 -3.31 -19.84 17.42
C LEU A 698 -1.93 -19.38 16.94
N GLY A 699 -0.84 -19.85 17.57
CA GLY A 699 0.51 -19.54 17.14
C GLY A 699 0.81 -19.98 15.70
N ALA A 700 0.38 -21.18 15.32
CA ALA A 700 0.50 -21.68 13.94
C ALA A 700 -0.31 -20.82 12.95
N SER A 701 -1.52 -20.43 13.33
CA SER A 701 -2.39 -19.54 12.53
C SER A 701 -1.72 -18.17 12.32
N VAL A 702 -1.17 -17.60 13.38
CA VAL A 702 -0.46 -16.31 13.36
C VAL A 702 0.78 -16.36 12.45
N ILE A 703 1.52 -17.48 12.47
CA ILE A 703 2.65 -17.70 11.56
C ILE A 703 2.16 -17.85 10.11
N ALA A 704 1.09 -18.60 9.87
CA ALA A 704 0.54 -18.77 8.52
C ALA A 704 0.10 -17.43 7.92
N VAL A 705 -0.62 -16.60 8.68
CA VAL A 705 -1.01 -15.24 8.25
C VAL A 705 0.24 -14.37 8.00
N CYS A 706 1.23 -14.41 8.89
CA CYS A 706 2.47 -13.67 8.68
C CYS A 706 3.21 -14.11 7.41
N VAL A 707 3.24 -15.40 7.08
CA VAL A 707 3.83 -15.90 5.84
C VAL A 707 3.03 -15.41 4.63
N ALA A 708 1.70 -15.46 4.68
CA ALA A 708 0.86 -14.94 3.60
C ALA A 708 1.11 -13.44 3.35
N VAL A 709 1.23 -12.63 4.41
CA VAL A 709 1.52 -11.19 4.31
C VAL A 709 2.93 -10.91 3.79
N VAL A 710 3.95 -11.65 4.26
CA VAL A 710 5.35 -11.44 3.82
C VAL A 710 5.56 -11.87 2.37
N PHE A 711 4.84 -12.88 1.90
CA PHE A 711 4.88 -13.37 0.53
C PHE A 711 3.63 -12.96 -0.26
N GLN A 712 3.13 -11.74 -0.01
CA GLN A 712 1.88 -11.27 -0.59
C GLN A 712 1.83 -11.45 -2.10
N ASP A 713 2.88 -11.07 -2.85
CA ASP A 713 2.90 -11.12 -4.32
C ASP A 713 2.79 -12.55 -4.89
N ARG A 714 3.06 -13.58 -4.06
CA ARG A 714 2.94 -14.98 -4.45
C ARG A 714 1.58 -15.59 -4.09
N PHE A 715 0.94 -15.06 -3.04
CA PHE A 715 -0.33 -15.59 -2.52
C PHE A 715 -1.54 -14.76 -2.96
N PHE A 716 -1.33 -13.48 -3.26
CA PHE A 716 -2.34 -12.51 -3.62
C PHE A 716 -1.85 -11.76 -4.87
N GLY A 717 -2.69 -11.66 -5.91
CA GLY A 717 -2.39 -10.86 -7.09
C GLY A 717 -2.28 -9.36 -6.77
N SER A 718 -1.65 -8.58 -7.65
CA SER A 718 -1.48 -7.12 -7.47
C SER A 718 -2.80 -6.38 -7.28
N ALA A 719 -3.86 -6.83 -7.96
CA ALA A 719 -5.21 -6.25 -7.87
C ALA A 719 -6.02 -6.72 -6.65
N SER A 720 -5.50 -7.63 -5.81
CA SER A 720 -6.29 -8.20 -4.70
C SER A 720 -6.68 -7.18 -3.63
N ILE A 721 -7.75 -7.44 -2.89
CA ILE A 721 -8.09 -6.60 -1.74
C ILE A 721 -7.03 -6.66 -0.64
N PHE A 722 -6.25 -7.73 -0.57
CA PHE A 722 -5.21 -7.87 0.44
C PHE A 722 -4.04 -6.94 0.15
N SER A 723 -3.63 -6.79 -1.11
CA SER A 723 -2.65 -5.78 -1.53
C SER A 723 -3.21 -4.37 -1.31
N TYR A 724 -4.48 -4.11 -1.63
CA TYR A 724 -5.14 -2.84 -1.34
C TYR A 724 -5.16 -2.51 0.18
N ILE A 725 -5.54 -3.47 1.02
CA ILE A 725 -5.56 -3.31 2.49
C ILE A 725 -4.16 -3.04 3.03
N LEU A 726 -3.13 -3.71 2.50
CA LEU A 726 -1.74 -3.53 2.90
C LEU A 726 -1.13 -2.22 2.34
N GLY A 727 -1.61 -1.74 1.19
CA GLY A 727 -1.26 -0.44 0.63
C GLY A 727 -1.73 0.73 1.50
N GLY A 728 -2.83 0.54 2.24
CA GLY A 728 -3.28 1.51 3.26
C GLY A 728 -4.04 2.71 2.68
N GLU A 729 -4.54 2.59 1.45
CA GLU A 729 -5.25 3.65 0.73
C GLU A 729 -6.77 3.65 0.95
N TRP A 730 -7.28 2.79 1.82
CA TRP A 730 -8.69 2.70 2.20
C TRP A 730 -9.08 3.71 3.30
N GLU A 731 -10.37 4.00 3.43
CA GLU A 731 -10.86 4.95 4.43
C GLU A 731 -10.71 4.43 5.86
N ARG A 732 -10.04 5.21 6.72
CA ARG A 732 -9.86 4.84 8.13
C ARG A 732 -11.18 4.98 8.88
N GLY A 733 -11.65 3.87 9.44
CA GLY A 733 -12.92 3.82 10.16
C GLY A 733 -13.22 2.42 10.68
N LEU A 734 -14.44 2.21 11.18
CA LEU A 734 -14.91 0.89 11.59
C LEU A 734 -15.45 0.14 10.37
N ASN A 735 -14.55 -0.24 9.46
CA ASN A 735 -14.84 -1.03 8.27
C ASN A 735 -14.10 -2.39 8.29
N ILE A 736 -14.44 -3.26 7.34
CA ILE A 736 -13.86 -4.60 7.24
C ILE A 736 -12.36 -4.53 6.87
N PHE A 737 -11.95 -3.50 6.14
CA PHE A 737 -10.56 -3.24 5.75
C PHE A 737 -9.69 -2.91 6.95
N ALA A 738 -10.12 -1.99 7.82
CA ALA A 738 -9.43 -1.68 9.07
C ALA A 738 -9.27 -2.91 9.96
N LEU A 739 -10.33 -3.70 10.10
CA LEU A 739 -10.30 -4.88 10.95
C LEU A 739 -9.33 -5.94 10.40
N THR A 740 -9.32 -6.15 9.08
CA THR A 740 -8.37 -7.07 8.42
C THR A 740 -6.93 -6.57 8.57
N ALA A 741 -6.67 -5.29 8.30
CA ALA A 741 -5.35 -4.68 8.48
C ALA A 741 -4.84 -4.81 9.93
N CYS A 742 -5.72 -4.57 10.92
CA CYS A 742 -5.39 -4.76 12.33
C CYS A 742 -5.00 -6.21 12.63
N ILE A 743 -5.77 -7.20 12.14
CA ILE A 743 -5.48 -8.61 12.34
C ILE A 743 -4.13 -8.98 11.72
N MET A 744 -3.89 -8.59 10.46
CA MET A 744 -2.64 -8.87 9.77
C MET A 744 -1.43 -8.26 10.48
N PHE A 745 -1.53 -6.98 10.86
CA PHE A 745 -0.48 -6.30 11.62
C PHE A 745 -0.22 -6.97 12.97
N ILE A 746 -1.27 -7.33 13.72
CA ILE A 746 -1.17 -8.03 15.00
C ILE A 746 -0.49 -9.40 14.80
N CYS A 747 -0.83 -10.14 13.75
CA CYS A 747 -0.19 -11.42 13.43
C CYS A 747 1.31 -11.24 13.15
N VAL A 748 1.69 -10.29 12.29
CA VAL A 748 3.10 -10.00 11.97
C VAL A 748 3.87 -9.51 13.21
N ALA A 749 3.29 -8.60 13.98
CA ALA A 749 3.93 -8.11 15.21
C ALA A 749 4.13 -9.24 16.23
N MET A 750 3.15 -10.14 16.40
CA MET A 750 3.27 -11.28 17.31
C MET A 750 4.29 -12.31 16.84
N THR A 751 4.40 -12.60 15.54
CA THR A 751 5.45 -13.51 15.02
C THR A 751 6.83 -12.93 15.25
N VAL A 752 7.05 -11.66 14.89
CA VAL A 752 8.32 -10.96 15.09
C VAL A 752 8.71 -10.96 16.57
N VAL A 753 7.80 -10.59 17.47
CA VAL A 753 8.06 -10.63 18.92
C VAL A 753 8.38 -12.04 19.38
N THR A 754 7.68 -13.06 18.91
CA THR A 754 7.95 -14.45 19.29
C THR A 754 9.34 -14.90 18.84
N VAL A 755 9.76 -14.52 17.62
CA VAL A 755 11.10 -14.79 17.10
C VAL A 755 12.16 -14.07 17.93
N VAL A 756 11.98 -12.77 18.17
CA VAL A 756 12.90 -11.95 18.98
C VAL A 756 13.02 -12.51 20.40
N GLN A 757 11.90 -12.86 21.05
CA GLN A 757 11.92 -13.46 22.38
C GLN A 757 12.63 -14.81 22.40
N LYS A 758 12.48 -15.61 21.34
CA LYS A 758 13.17 -16.91 21.24
C LYS A 758 14.67 -16.73 21.03
N LEU A 759 15.08 -15.75 20.22
CA LEU A 759 16.50 -15.37 20.07
C LEU A 759 17.09 -14.87 21.39
N LEU A 760 16.37 -14.01 22.12
CA LEU A 760 16.80 -13.54 23.44
C LEU A 760 16.93 -14.66 24.46
N ASN A 761 16.02 -15.65 24.44
CA ASN A 761 16.10 -16.82 25.30
C ASN A 761 17.24 -17.78 24.90
N LEU A 762 17.60 -17.86 23.62
CA LEU A 762 18.79 -18.61 23.20
C LEU A 762 20.06 -17.91 23.69
N LEU A 763 20.17 -16.60 23.50
CA LEU A 763 21.28 -15.78 24.00
C LEU A 763 21.42 -15.86 25.53
N SER A 764 20.29 -15.89 26.26
CA SER A 764 20.28 -15.95 27.71
C SER A 764 20.96 -17.20 28.26
N THR A 765 20.88 -18.33 27.53
CA THR A 765 21.57 -19.57 27.92
C THR A 765 23.09 -19.48 27.80
N VAL A 766 23.60 -18.57 26.96
CA VAL A 766 25.04 -18.38 26.72
C VAL A 766 25.65 -17.36 27.70
N LEU A 767 24.87 -16.38 28.17
CA LEU A 767 25.33 -15.24 28.99
C LEU A 767 25.37 -15.49 30.51
N GLY A 768 25.07 -16.70 30.98
CA GLY A 768 25.05 -17.08 32.40
C GLY A 768 23.93 -16.41 33.22
N ALA A 769 23.91 -16.61 34.54
CA ALA A 769 22.78 -16.25 35.43
C ALA A 769 22.40 -14.75 35.44
N ARG A 770 23.39 -13.85 35.27
CA ARG A 770 23.12 -12.40 35.17
C ARG A 770 22.53 -12.03 33.81
N GLY A 771 23.05 -12.61 32.73
CA GLY A 771 22.50 -12.44 31.38
C GLY A 771 21.07 -12.94 31.26
N GLU A 772 20.74 -14.04 31.94
CA GLU A 772 19.38 -14.58 31.96
C GLU A 772 18.35 -13.60 32.53
N THR A 773 18.70 -12.92 33.63
CA THR A 773 17.82 -11.92 34.23
C THR A 773 17.63 -10.72 33.30
N VAL A 774 18.71 -10.26 32.65
CA VAL A 774 18.66 -9.13 31.70
C VAL A 774 17.83 -9.47 30.47
N CYS A 775 18.07 -10.63 29.83
CA CYS A 775 17.30 -11.09 28.68
C CYS A 775 15.81 -11.25 29.01
N ARG A 776 15.47 -11.69 30.23
CA ARG A 776 14.08 -11.82 30.67
C ARG A 776 13.39 -10.47 30.88
N LEU A 777 14.09 -9.50 31.45
CA LEU A 777 13.59 -8.12 31.57
C LEU A 777 13.39 -7.48 30.20
N LEU A 778 14.36 -7.64 29.30
CA LEU A 778 14.28 -7.11 27.93
C LEU A 778 13.15 -7.76 27.13
N SER A 779 12.98 -9.08 27.23
CA SER A 779 11.87 -9.82 26.63
C SER A 779 10.51 -9.32 27.10
N SER A 780 10.39 -9.02 28.40
CA SER A 780 9.17 -8.44 28.99
C SER A 780 8.93 -7.02 28.47
N PHE A 781 9.97 -6.19 28.42
CA PHE A 781 9.88 -4.84 27.87
C PHE A 781 9.41 -4.84 26.42
N ILE A 782 10.04 -5.63 25.54
CA ILE A 782 9.66 -5.76 24.13
C ILE A 782 8.21 -6.21 24.00
N LYS A 783 7.78 -7.20 24.81
CA LYS A 783 6.39 -7.66 24.80
C LYS A 783 5.39 -6.53 25.08
N TYR A 784 5.61 -5.76 26.15
CA TYR A 784 4.70 -4.67 26.51
C TYR A 784 4.77 -3.51 25.52
N ALA A 785 5.97 -3.16 25.04
CA ALA A 785 6.15 -2.14 24.01
C ALA A 785 5.39 -2.50 22.72
N THR A 786 5.48 -3.76 22.25
CA THR A 786 4.73 -4.19 21.07
C THR A 786 3.23 -4.24 21.32
N ILE A 787 2.75 -4.64 22.51
CA ILE A 787 1.31 -4.59 22.83
C ILE A 787 0.77 -3.15 22.75
N ILE A 788 1.51 -2.18 23.32
CA ILE A 788 1.13 -0.76 23.25
C ILE A 788 1.17 -0.26 21.80
N GLY A 789 2.21 -0.62 21.04
CA GLY A 789 2.32 -0.27 19.61
C GLY A 789 1.22 -0.87 18.76
N MET A 790 0.85 -2.13 18.99
CA MET A 790 -0.28 -2.81 18.33
C MET A 790 -1.59 -2.10 18.62
N LEU A 791 -1.86 -1.77 19.89
CA LEU A 791 -3.06 -1.04 20.26
C LEU A 791 -3.09 0.34 19.59
N TYR A 792 -1.99 1.09 19.65
CA TYR A 792 -1.86 2.41 19.04
C TYR A 792 -2.14 2.36 17.53
N TYR A 793 -1.48 1.46 16.81
CA TYR A 793 -1.64 1.33 15.36
C TYR A 793 -3.06 0.86 15.00
N SER A 794 -3.64 -0.08 15.76
CA SER A 794 -5.01 -0.53 15.53
C SER A 794 -6.03 0.60 15.72
N LEU A 795 -5.85 1.46 16.72
CA LEU A 795 -6.71 2.63 16.94
C LEU A 795 -6.61 3.63 15.77
N MET A 796 -5.40 3.84 15.25
CA MET A 796 -5.17 4.69 14.08
C MET A 796 -5.93 4.18 12.84
N LEU A 797 -5.85 2.87 12.60
CA LEU A 797 -6.54 2.22 11.48
C LEU A 797 -8.07 2.31 11.59
N VAL A 798 -8.61 2.23 12.81
CA VAL A 798 -10.05 2.35 13.08
C VAL A 798 -10.55 3.81 13.05
N GLY A 799 -9.68 4.77 12.73
CA GLY A 799 -10.03 6.19 12.57
C GLY A 799 -10.02 7.01 13.87
N VAL A 800 -9.43 6.49 14.95
CA VAL A 800 -9.22 7.26 16.18
C VAL A 800 -8.05 8.23 15.98
N ASP A 801 -8.21 9.50 16.38
CA ASP A 801 -7.11 10.47 16.39
C ASP A 801 -6.03 10.07 17.39
N THR A 802 -5.01 9.38 16.89
CA THR A 802 -3.86 8.94 17.68
C THR A 802 -2.91 10.07 18.04
N THR A 803 -3.02 11.24 17.41
CA THR A 803 -2.17 12.41 17.72
C THR A 803 -2.40 12.86 19.15
N THR A 804 -3.67 12.93 19.56
CA THR A 804 -4.06 13.28 20.93
C THR A 804 -3.57 12.23 21.95
N LEU A 805 -3.65 10.94 21.60
CA LEU A 805 -3.15 9.84 22.44
C LEU A 805 -1.62 9.92 22.59
N LEU A 806 -0.89 10.18 21.51
CA LEU A 806 0.57 10.31 21.52
C LEU A 806 1.01 11.52 22.36
N ALA A 807 0.30 12.65 22.26
CA ALA A 807 0.53 13.82 23.10
C ALA A 807 0.40 13.49 24.59
N SER A 808 -0.61 12.70 24.98
CA SER A 808 -0.78 12.24 26.37
C SER A 808 0.30 11.25 26.82
N ALA A 809 0.74 10.34 25.94
CA ALA A 809 1.85 9.41 26.19
C ALA A 809 3.19 10.13 26.37
N GLY A 810 3.36 11.32 25.78
CA GLY A 810 4.51 12.19 26.00
C GLY A 810 4.71 12.56 27.47
N ILE A 811 3.64 12.85 28.20
CA ILE A 811 3.70 13.18 29.64
C ILE A 811 4.21 11.99 30.46
N LEU A 812 3.73 10.78 30.16
CA LEU A 812 4.19 9.55 30.82
C LEU A 812 5.68 9.28 30.52
N SER A 813 6.13 9.57 29.30
CA SER A 813 7.52 9.43 28.87
C SER A 813 8.46 10.35 29.66
N ILE A 814 8.02 11.57 29.96
CA ILE A 814 8.76 12.51 30.81
C ILE A 814 8.95 11.93 32.23
N ALA A 815 7.91 11.34 32.83
CA ALA A 815 8.00 10.73 34.15
C ALA A 815 9.01 9.57 34.20
N ILE A 816 9.01 8.69 33.18
CA ILE A 816 9.97 7.60 33.04
C ILE A 816 11.40 8.15 32.88
N SER A 817 11.57 9.23 32.11
CA SER A 817 12.87 9.86 31.87
C SER A 817 13.47 10.45 33.14
N PHE A 818 12.65 11.09 33.98
CA PHE A 818 13.10 11.56 35.29
C PHE A 818 13.50 10.40 36.22
N GLY A 819 12.78 9.28 36.19
CA GLY A 819 13.14 8.09 36.97
C GLY A 819 14.44 7.42 36.51
N ALA A 820 14.76 7.49 35.21
CA ALA A 820 15.99 6.93 34.65
C ALA A 820 17.20 7.88 34.71
N LYS A 821 17.01 9.16 35.04
CA LYS A 821 18.04 10.21 34.99
C LYS A 821 19.34 9.82 35.72
N GLU A 822 19.25 9.33 36.96
CA GLU A 822 20.44 8.95 37.74
C GLU A 822 21.18 7.76 37.13
N LEU A 823 20.45 6.78 36.59
CA LEU A 823 21.04 5.62 35.93
C LEU A 823 21.84 6.04 34.69
N VAL A 824 21.27 6.92 33.86
CA VAL A 824 21.94 7.44 32.67
C VAL A 824 23.18 8.23 33.05
N SER A 825 23.09 9.07 34.09
CA SER A 825 24.25 9.81 34.62
C SER A 825 25.37 8.87 35.07
N ASP A 826 25.03 7.80 35.80
CA ASP A 826 26.01 6.80 36.24
C ASP A 826 26.72 6.11 35.07
N ILE A 827 25.98 5.76 34.01
CA ILE A 827 26.54 5.09 32.83
C ILE A 827 27.49 6.03 32.08
N LEU A 828 27.07 7.28 31.84
CA LEU A 828 27.89 8.27 31.15
C LEU A 828 29.16 8.60 31.94
N SER A 829 29.04 8.82 33.26
CA SER A 829 30.21 9.04 34.12
C SER A 829 31.16 7.85 34.11
N GLY A 830 30.64 6.62 34.12
CA GLY A 830 31.46 5.40 33.99
C GLY A 830 32.21 5.33 32.66
N LEU A 831 31.53 5.68 31.56
CA LEU A 831 32.11 5.71 30.23
C LEU A 831 33.22 6.76 30.12
N PHE A 832 33.03 7.96 30.70
CA PHE A 832 34.06 8.99 30.76
C PHE A 832 35.27 8.57 31.60
N ILE A 833 35.06 7.95 32.77
CA ILE A 833 36.17 7.40 33.58
C ILE A 833 37.04 6.42 32.76
N ILE A 834 36.42 5.55 31.96
CA ILE A 834 37.13 4.57 31.13
C ILE A 834 37.85 5.25 29.95
N PHE A 835 37.19 6.19 29.26
CA PHE A 835 37.76 6.85 28.08
C PHE A 835 38.85 7.86 28.41
N GLU A 836 38.64 8.71 29.41
CA GLU A 836 39.61 9.72 29.84
C GLU A 836 40.75 9.08 30.63
N GLY A 837 40.49 7.94 31.29
CA GLY A 837 41.52 7.15 31.95
C GLY A 837 42.16 7.86 33.14
N GLU A 838 41.41 8.71 33.85
CA GLU A 838 41.87 9.49 35.01
C GLU A 838 42.43 8.59 36.14
N PHE A 839 41.88 7.39 36.27
CA PHE A 839 42.43 6.30 37.08
C PHE A 839 42.03 4.95 36.50
N ARG A 840 42.81 3.92 36.81
CA ARG A 840 42.63 2.56 36.27
C ARG A 840 42.44 1.55 37.40
N VAL A 841 41.97 0.35 37.03
CA VAL A 841 41.96 -0.80 37.94
C VAL A 841 43.40 -1.08 38.39
N GLY A 842 43.61 -1.10 39.71
CA GLY A 842 44.93 -1.22 40.34
C GLY A 842 45.49 0.09 40.92
N ASP A 843 44.98 1.26 40.52
CA ASP A 843 45.43 2.55 41.06
C ASP A 843 44.92 2.75 42.50
N ILE A 844 45.71 3.39 43.34
CA ILE A 844 45.29 3.86 44.67
C ILE A 844 44.71 5.26 44.49
N ILE A 845 43.41 5.38 44.77
CA ILE A 845 42.68 6.64 44.66
C ILE A 845 42.12 7.06 46.01
N LYS A 846 41.93 8.37 46.18
CA LYS A 846 41.14 8.96 47.25
C LYS A 846 39.92 9.65 46.66
N VAL A 847 38.74 9.21 47.06
CA VAL A 847 37.44 9.79 46.66
C VAL A 847 36.70 10.19 47.94
N GLY A 848 36.56 11.49 48.15
CA GLY A 848 36.11 12.04 49.43
C GLY A 848 37.05 11.64 50.58
N ASP A 849 36.49 11.05 51.64
CA ASP A 849 37.25 10.56 52.80
C ASP A 849 37.80 9.14 52.62
N TRP A 850 37.44 8.47 51.53
CA TRP A 850 37.78 7.06 51.32
C TRP A 850 39.03 6.92 50.44
N ARG A 851 40.03 6.20 50.95
CA ARG A 851 41.28 5.89 50.25
C ARG A 851 41.39 4.38 50.05
N GLY A 852 41.63 3.95 48.82
CA GLY A 852 41.80 2.53 48.52
C GLY A 852 42.23 2.25 47.08
N THR A 853 42.46 0.98 46.78
CA THR A 853 42.83 0.49 45.45
C THR A 853 41.59 0.20 44.62
N VAL A 854 41.55 0.64 43.37
CA VAL A 854 40.43 0.35 42.46
C VAL A 854 40.45 -1.11 42.05
N VAL A 855 39.38 -1.85 42.36
CA VAL A 855 39.26 -3.29 42.07
C VAL A 855 38.52 -3.55 40.77
N GLU A 856 37.45 -2.80 40.51
CA GLU A 856 36.59 -2.99 39.34
C GLU A 856 35.94 -1.66 38.96
N ILE A 857 36.02 -1.30 37.68
CA ILE A 857 35.24 -0.21 37.10
C ILE A 857 34.11 -0.85 36.32
N GLY A 858 32.92 -0.86 36.91
CA GLY A 858 31.71 -1.34 36.26
C GLY A 858 31.00 -0.23 35.47
N VAL A 859 30.03 -0.63 34.64
CA VAL A 859 29.26 0.31 33.79
C VAL A 859 28.56 1.40 34.63
N ARG A 860 28.03 1.06 35.81
CA ARG A 860 27.31 1.98 36.70
C ARG A 860 28.10 2.38 37.96
N THR A 861 28.98 1.51 38.43
CA THR A 861 29.61 1.65 39.75
C THR A 861 31.07 1.27 39.70
N THR A 862 31.90 1.99 40.45
CA THR A 862 33.30 1.66 40.69
C THR A 862 33.47 1.08 42.08
N LYS A 863 34.27 0.02 42.20
CA LYS A 863 34.59 -0.64 43.46
C LYS A 863 36.02 -0.31 43.86
N VAL A 864 36.16 0.17 45.08
CA VAL A 864 37.47 0.50 45.67
C VAL A 864 37.64 -0.36 46.93
N GLU A 865 38.85 -0.87 47.17
CA GLU A 865 39.21 -1.67 48.35
C GLU A 865 40.17 -0.90 49.27
N ASP A 866 39.85 -0.79 50.56
CA ASP A 866 40.71 -0.10 51.52
C ASP A 866 41.84 -1.00 52.05
N GLY A 867 42.77 -0.42 52.82
CA GLY A 867 43.86 -1.16 53.47
C GLY A 867 43.41 -2.23 54.48
N SER A 868 42.11 -2.27 54.83
CA SER A 868 41.50 -3.28 55.71
C SER A 868 40.74 -4.36 54.92
N ARG A 869 40.82 -4.36 53.58
CA ARG A 869 40.09 -5.26 52.66
C ARG A 869 38.57 -5.09 52.64
N ASN A 870 38.06 -3.91 53.01
CA ASN A 870 36.65 -3.59 52.80
C ASN A 870 36.45 -3.11 51.37
N ILE A 871 35.35 -3.50 50.71
CA ILE A 871 34.99 -3.03 49.37
C ILE A 871 33.91 -1.96 49.46
N LYS A 872 34.23 -0.74 49.02
CA LYS A 872 33.26 0.34 48.84
C LYS A 872 32.77 0.35 47.39
N VAL A 873 31.47 0.23 47.20
CA VAL A 873 30.80 0.40 45.90
C VAL A 873 30.32 1.85 45.80
N ILE A 874 30.80 2.58 44.81
CA ILE A 874 30.47 4.00 44.58
C ILE A 874 29.79 4.09 43.21
N ARG A 875 28.68 4.84 43.11
CA ARG A 875 28.06 5.17 41.82
C ARG A 875 29.00 6.05 41.02
N ASN A 876 29.14 5.79 39.73
CA ASN A 876 30.10 6.53 38.91
C ASN A 876 29.78 8.04 38.86
N SER A 877 28.49 8.43 38.90
CA SER A 877 28.12 9.85 38.93
C SER A 877 28.45 10.55 40.26
N ASP A 878 28.61 9.80 41.36
CA ASP A 878 29.00 10.34 42.67
C ASP A 878 30.53 10.54 42.80
N ILE A 879 31.32 10.03 41.85
CA ILE A 879 32.80 10.15 41.87
C ILE A 879 33.18 11.55 41.39
N SER A 880 33.31 12.47 42.34
CA SER A 880 33.80 13.83 42.12
C SER A 880 35.07 14.08 42.94
N ASN A 881 35.96 14.94 42.43
CA ASN A 881 37.22 15.32 43.09
C ASN A 881 38.12 14.11 43.45
N VAL A 882 38.32 13.19 42.50
CA VAL A 882 39.22 12.05 42.70
C VAL A 882 40.68 12.49 42.71
N VAL A 883 41.45 12.02 43.70
CA VAL A 883 42.90 12.18 43.74
C VAL A 883 43.53 10.83 43.43
N ASN A 884 44.18 10.72 42.27
CA ASN A 884 44.97 9.54 41.92
C ASN A 884 46.35 9.66 42.58
N MET A 885 46.68 8.72 43.47
CA MET A 885 47.94 8.71 44.24
C MET A 885 49.01 7.81 43.62
N THR A 886 48.72 7.10 42.52
CA THR A 886 49.64 6.12 41.91
C THR A 886 50.19 6.59 40.56
N LYS A 887 49.56 7.60 39.95
CA LYS A 887 49.99 8.15 38.64
C LYS A 887 51.40 8.77 38.69
N GLU A 888 51.77 9.34 39.82
CA GLU A 888 53.10 9.89 40.10
C GLU A 888 53.68 9.22 41.35
N VAL A 889 55.00 9.34 41.50
CA VAL A 889 55.72 8.90 42.69
C VAL A 889 55.32 9.69 43.95
N SER A 890 55.31 8.99 45.08
CA SER A 890 54.95 9.56 46.36
C SER A 890 56.16 9.87 47.23
N TYR A 891 55.96 10.70 48.25
CA TYR A 891 56.98 11.01 49.26
C TYR A 891 56.57 10.45 50.62
N ALA A 892 57.45 9.65 51.22
CA ALA A 892 57.41 9.36 52.65
C ALA A 892 58.27 10.38 53.39
N SER A 893 57.72 11.00 54.44
CA SER A 893 58.39 12.04 55.21
C SER A 893 58.58 11.60 56.66
N CYS A 894 59.74 11.92 57.21
CA CYS A 894 60.08 11.76 58.61
C CYS A 894 60.42 13.15 59.17
N ASP A 895 59.66 13.57 60.16
CA ASP A 895 59.90 14.81 60.90
C ASP A 895 60.48 14.45 62.26
N VAL A 896 61.66 14.97 62.56
CA VAL A 896 62.36 14.71 63.82
C VAL A 896 62.75 16.03 64.47
N GLY A 897 62.40 16.18 65.75
CA GLY A 897 62.82 17.33 66.55
C GLY A 897 64.23 17.14 67.11
N ILE A 898 65.07 18.17 66.96
CA ILE A 898 66.34 18.31 67.68
C ILE A 898 66.21 19.41 68.75
N GLU A 899 67.03 19.35 69.79
CA GLU A 899 67.03 20.35 70.85
C GLU A 899 67.50 21.73 70.35
N TYR A 900 66.94 22.83 70.86
CA TYR A 900 67.31 24.19 70.42
C TYR A 900 68.80 24.54 70.61
N GLY A 901 69.44 23.91 71.59
CA GLY A 901 70.87 24.09 71.84
C GLY A 901 71.78 23.31 70.89
N GLU A 902 71.23 22.40 70.08
CA GLU A 902 72.05 21.63 69.14
C GLU A 902 72.45 22.44 67.90
N SER A 903 73.71 22.29 67.48
CA SER A 903 74.19 22.97 66.27
C SER A 903 73.58 22.32 65.03
N LEU A 904 72.78 23.10 64.30
CA LEU A 904 72.17 22.67 63.06
C LEU A 904 73.23 22.28 62.02
N GLU A 905 74.31 23.04 61.91
CA GLU A 905 75.41 22.77 60.98
C GLU A 905 76.08 21.42 61.28
N ARG A 906 76.16 21.02 62.55
CA ARG A 906 76.67 19.70 62.95
C ARG A 906 75.71 18.60 62.49
N VAL A 907 74.42 18.76 62.74
CA VAL A 907 73.38 17.77 62.35
C VAL A 907 73.32 17.63 60.83
N GLU A 908 73.38 18.72 60.07
CA GLU A 908 73.38 18.72 58.61
C GLU A 908 74.60 18.01 58.02
N ASN A 909 75.80 18.23 58.59
CA ASN A 909 77.01 17.51 58.15
C ASN A 909 76.92 16.00 58.43
N ILE A 910 76.33 15.59 59.56
CA ILE A 910 76.11 14.17 59.88
C ILE A 910 75.10 13.55 58.90
N LEU A 911 74.00 14.25 58.62
CA LEU A 911 72.99 13.80 57.67
C LEU A 911 73.58 13.68 56.26
N SER A 912 74.33 14.68 55.80
CA SER A 912 75.01 14.65 54.50
C SER A 912 75.90 13.41 54.34
N LYS A 913 76.59 13.00 55.41
CA LYS A 913 77.45 11.82 55.42
C LYS A 913 76.68 10.48 55.47
N GLU A 914 75.62 10.39 56.27
CA GLU A 914 74.97 9.10 56.59
C GLU A 914 73.72 8.81 55.74
N LEU A 915 73.05 9.81 55.16
CA LEU A 915 71.88 9.61 54.28
C LEU A 915 72.17 8.69 53.07
N PRO A 916 73.33 8.76 52.39
CA PRO A 916 73.68 7.80 51.33
C PRO A 916 73.80 6.35 51.82
N ALA A 917 74.21 6.15 53.08
CA ALA A 917 74.29 4.82 53.69
C ALA A 917 72.91 4.31 54.12
N ILE A 918 72.03 5.20 54.58
CA ILE A 918 70.63 4.90 54.88
C ILE A 918 69.88 4.49 53.61
N ARG A 919 70.11 5.17 52.47
CA ARG A 919 69.52 4.78 51.17
C ARG A 919 69.74 3.30 50.85
N LYS A 920 70.97 2.79 51.06
CA LYS A 920 71.31 1.39 50.78
C LYS A 920 70.57 0.38 51.67
N ARG A 921 70.07 0.83 52.83
CA ARG A 921 69.28 0.01 53.77
C ARG A 921 67.77 0.11 53.52
N LEU A 922 67.33 1.01 52.65
CA LEU A 922 65.93 1.22 52.27
C LEU A 922 65.70 0.72 50.83
N PRO A 923 65.50 -0.59 50.62
CA PRO A 923 65.41 -1.18 49.26
C PRO A 923 64.19 -0.71 48.45
N LYS A 924 63.17 -0.16 49.11
CA LYS A 924 61.92 0.35 48.50
C LYS A 924 61.95 1.87 48.23
N ALA A 925 63.08 2.52 48.48
CA ALA A 925 63.28 3.93 48.13
C ALA A 925 63.64 4.04 46.64
N ILE A 926 62.84 4.76 45.87
CA ILE A 926 63.13 5.10 44.47
C ILE A 926 64.26 6.12 44.44
N ASP A 927 64.12 7.20 45.22
CA ASP A 927 65.14 8.25 45.36
C ASP A 927 65.13 8.91 46.74
N GLY A 928 66.23 9.55 47.12
CA GLY A 928 66.45 10.04 48.49
C GLY A 928 67.07 8.97 49.41
N PRO A 929 67.08 9.16 50.75
CA PRO A 929 66.43 10.22 51.52
C PRO A 929 67.11 11.59 51.36
N PHE A 930 66.30 12.64 51.27
CA PHE A 930 66.70 14.04 51.12
C PHE A 930 66.35 14.83 52.38
N TYR A 931 67.31 15.59 52.91
CA TYR A 931 67.05 16.58 53.94
C TYR A 931 66.36 17.81 53.31
N LYS A 932 65.23 18.24 53.88
CA LYS A 932 64.43 19.38 53.40
C LYS A 932 64.61 20.65 54.24
N GLY A 933 65.50 20.64 55.23
CA GLY A 933 65.70 21.77 56.14
C GLY A 933 64.89 21.67 57.43
N VAL A 934 64.95 22.74 58.20
CA VAL A 934 64.06 22.99 59.35
C VAL A 934 62.67 23.35 58.82
N VAL A 935 61.67 22.55 59.19
CA VAL A 935 60.27 22.75 58.78
C VAL A 935 59.46 23.53 59.80
N GLU A 936 59.85 23.47 61.07
CA GLU A 936 59.14 24.12 62.16
C GLU A 936 60.08 24.37 63.35
N LEU A 937 59.95 25.54 63.98
CA LEU A 937 60.53 25.85 65.30
C LEU A 937 59.44 25.64 66.34
N GLY A 938 59.32 24.42 66.85
CA GLY A 938 58.27 24.02 67.79
C GLY A 938 58.55 24.49 69.21
N ASP A 939 57.58 24.32 70.12
CA ASP A 939 57.68 24.82 71.49
C ASP A 939 58.91 24.32 72.26
N ASN A 940 59.39 23.11 71.95
CA ASN A 940 60.48 22.44 72.65
C ASN A 940 61.58 21.87 71.73
N SER A 941 61.42 22.00 70.41
CA SER A 941 62.31 21.38 69.42
C SER A 941 62.42 22.19 68.13
N VAL A 942 63.55 22.06 67.46
CA VAL A 942 63.72 22.46 66.06
C VAL A 942 63.41 21.22 65.20
N ASN A 943 62.29 21.23 64.49
CA ASN A 943 61.84 20.08 63.70
C ASN A 943 62.48 20.12 62.31
N ILE A 944 63.22 19.07 61.97
CA ILE A 944 63.80 18.88 60.65
C ILE A 944 63.07 17.79 59.89
N ARG A 945 62.95 17.96 58.56
CA ARG A 945 62.27 17.01 57.68
C ARG A 945 63.22 16.29 56.76
N ILE A 946 63.07 14.97 56.71
CA ILE A 946 63.72 14.09 55.75
C ILE A 946 62.64 13.45 54.90
N VAL A 947 62.76 13.51 53.58
CA VAL A 947 61.80 12.88 52.65
C VAL A 947 62.48 11.86 51.77
N VAL A 948 61.78 10.79 51.43
CA VAL A 948 62.23 9.76 50.51
C VAL A 948 61.12 9.50 49.49
N GLN A 949 61.50 9.37 48.23
CA GLN A 949 60.60 9.10 47.12
C GLN A 949 60.35 7.59 47.03
N CYS A 950 59.10 7.18 46.89
CA CYS A 950 58.68 5.78 46.85
C CYS A 950 57.37 5.59 46.10
N ASP A 951 57.04 4.34 45.78
CA ASP A 951 55.71 3.98 45.32
C ASP A 951 54.67 4.20 46.45
N GLU A 952 53.46 4.64 46.10
CA GLU A 952 52.41 4.93 47.09
C GLU A 952 52.03 3.70 47.92
N SER A 953 52.15 2.49 47.35
CA SER A 953 51.91 1.22 48.08
C SER A 953 52.89 1.00 49.22
N ASP A 954 54.11 1.53 49.12
CA ASP A 954 55.18 1.34 50.09
C ASP A 954 55.37 2.52 51.04
N ARG A 955 54.74 3.68 50.76
CA ARG A 955 54.88 4.93 51.51
C ARG A 955 54.78 4.77 53.02
N ALA A 956 53.72 4.11 53.51
CA ALA A 956 53.49 3.93 54.95
C ALA A 956 54.49 2.98 55.62
N GLN A 957 55.06 2.03 54.88
CA GLN A 957 56.13 1.18 55.41
C GLN A 957 57.44 1.95 55.43
N LEU A 958 57.74 2.68 54.36
CA LEU A 958 58.99 3.43 54.23
C LEU A 958 59.07 4.61 55.22
N GLU A 959 57.95 5.24 55.54
CA GLU A 959 57.85 6.25 56.62
C GLU A 959 58.27 5.66 57.98
N ARG A 960 57.79 4.45 58.30
CA ARG A 960 58.16 3.74 59.53
C ARG A 960 59.64 3.34 59.54
N ASP A 961 60.14 2.86 58.41
CA ASP A 961 61.53 2.48 58.27
C ASP A 961 62.47 3.70 58.36
N LEU A 962 62.07 4.83 57.78
CA LEU A 962 62.81 6.10 57.85
C LEU A 962 62.82 6.66 59.27
N ASN A 963 61.68 6.68 59.97
CA ASN A 963 61.60 7.07 61.38
C ASN A 963 62.56 6.24 62.26
N ARG A 964 62.63 4.93 62.01
CA ARG A 964 63.53 4.03 62.73
C ARG A 964 65.00 4.33 62.43
N GLU A 965 65.37 4.50 61.16
CA GLU A 965 66.74 4.84 60.76
C GLU A 965 67.18 6.20 61.33
N MET A 966 66.31 7.19 61.32
CA MET A 966 66.58 8.51 61.90
C MET A 966 66.77 8.45 63.41
N LYS A 967 65.95 7.68 64.13
CA LYS A 967 66.13 7.46 65.57
C LYS A 967 67.48 6.80 65.88
N MET A 968 67.83 5.73 65.16
CA MET A 968 69.13 5.06 65.34
C MET A 968 70.32 5.95 64.99
N LEU A 969 70.17 6.80 63.97
CA LEU A 969 71.20 7.77 63.58
C LEU A 969 71.45 8.79 64.68
N PHE A 970 70.39 9.37 65.26
CA PHE A 970 70.53 10.41 66.28
C PHE A 970 71.11 9.85 67.57
N ASP A 971 70.73 8.63 67.95
CA ASP A 971 71.33 7.93 69.09
C ASP A 971 72.82 7.63 68.89
N LYS A 972 73.23 7.29 67.65
CA LYS A 972 74.64 6.99 67.33
C LYS A 972 75.57 8.21 67.42
N TYR A 973 75.05 9.41 67.17
CA TYR A 973 75.83 10.65 67.15
C TYR A 973 75.55 11.57 68.34
N ASP A 974 74.86 11.06 69.36
CA ASP A 974 74.46 11.79 70.56
C ASP A 974 73.70 13.09 70.24
N ILE A 975 72.77 13.04 69.27
CA ILE A 975 71.87 14.16 68.96
C ILE A 975 70.63 14.00 69.83
N SER A 976 70.41 14.96 70.74
CA SER A 976 69.29 14.95 71.68
C SER A 976 67.95 15.17 70.95
N ILE A 977 67.04 14.20 71.08
CA ILE A 977 65.62 14.38 70.75
C ILE A 977 64.93 14.89 72.01
N PRO A 978 64.50 16.16 72.06
CA PRO A 978 64.10 16.80 73.30
C PRO A 978 62.77 16.22 73.81
N TYR A 979 62.72 15.99 75.12
CA TYR A 979 61.45 15.85 75.82
C TYR A 979 60.79 17.24 75.95
N PRO A 980 59.47 17.33 76.21
CA PRO A 980 58.82 18.59 76.51
C PRO A 980 59.54 19.34 77.65
N GLN A 981 60.02 20.54 77.39
CA GLN A 981 60.75 21.37 78.35
C GLN A 981 59.74 22.24 79.11
N VAL A 982 59.81 22.24 80.44
CA VAL A 982 58.97 23.11 81.28
C VAL A 982 59.88 24.02 82.08
N VAL A 983 59.84 25.32 81.78
CA VAL A 983 60.53 26.34 82.57
C VAL A 983 59.70 26.61 83.83
N ILE A 984 60.16 26.14 84.98
CA ILE A 984 59.50 26.39 86.28
C ILE A 984 59.99 27.71 86.84
N ASN A 985 59.18 28.76 86.74
CA ASN A 985 59.37 29.98 87.52
C ASN A 985 58.76 29.79 88.92
N GLN A 986 59.53 30.02 89.99
CA GLN A 986 59.01 30.01 91.36
C GLN A 986 58.08 31.22 91.57
N ALA A 987 56.81 30.96 91.93
CA ALA A 987 55.78 32.00 92.03
C ALA A 987 55.96 32.89 93.28
N SER A 988 55.98 34.21 93.10
CA SER A 988 55.86 35.19 94.18
C SER A 988 54.44 35.15 94.77
N GLU A 989 54.29 34.99 96.10
CA GLU A 989 52.96 35.03 96.74
C GLU A 989 52.32 36.43 96.62
N TYR A 990 51.21 36.52 95.89
CA TYR A 990 50.40 37.74 95.82
C TYR A 990 49.48 37.84 97.05
N LYS A 991 49.52 38.99 97.73
CA LYS A 991 48.68 39.25 98.91
C LYS A 991 47.19 39.18 98.56
N LYS A 992 46.43 38.41 99.34
CA LYS A 992 44.97 38.34 99.24
C LYS A 992 44.33 39.57 99.89
N ALA A 993 43.26 40.09 99.28
CA ALA A 993 42.53 41.26 99.78
C ALA A 993 41.96 41.01 101.19
N THR A 994 42.14 41.98 102.07
CA THR A 994 41.58 41.96 103.43
C THR A 994 40.05 42.15 103.41
N ALA A 995 39.35 41.72 104.46
CA ALA A 995 37.89 41.82 104.53
C ALA A 995 37.36 43.25 104.32
N ALA A 996 38.11 44.27 104.74
CA ALA A 996 37.78 45.67 104.52
C ALA A 996 37.99 46.13 103.06
N GLU A 997 38.93 45.53 102.32
CA GLU A 997 39.11 45.76 100.89
C GLU A 997 38.04 45.03 100.08
N ARG A 998 37.67 43.83 100.51
CA ARG A 998 36.57 43.06 99.90
C ARG A 998 35.23 43.78 100.06
N PHE A 999 34.93 44.27 101.26
CA PHE A 999 33.71 45.05 101.51
C PHE A 999 33.68 46.35 100.70
N ARG A 1000 34.83 47.05 100.58
CA ARG A 1000 34.93 48.24 99.72
C ARG A 1000 34.76 47.91 98.25
N ALA A 1001 35.30 46.78 97.78
CA ALA A 1001 35.14 46.33 96.40
C ALA A 1001 33.69 45.91 96.09
N ASP A 1002 33.02 45.24 97.03
CA ASP A 1002 31.61 44.85 96.90
C ASP A 1002 30.71 46.09 96.88
N ARG A 1003 30.94 47.04 97.80
CA ARG A 1003 30.22 48.32 97.82
C ARG A 1003 30.47 49.17 96.58
N PHE A 1004 31.71 49.19 96.07
CA PHE A 1004 32.05 49.85 94.80
C PHE A 1004 31.31 49.19 93.63
N ASN A 1005 31.27 47.86 93.57
CA ASN A 1005 30.53 47.14 92.52
C ASN A 1005 29.01 47.35 92.61
N GLU A 1006 28.44 47.48 93.82
CA GLU A 1006 27.04 47.86 94.01
C GLU A 1006 26.77 49.30 93.56
N GLU A 1007 27.64 50.25 93.92
CA GLU A 1007 27.56 51.65 93.43
C GLU A 1007 27.63 51.70 91.89
N GLN A 1008 28.51 50.92 91.24
CA GLN A 1008 28.58 50.84 89.79
C GLN A 1008 27.34 50.19 89.16
N LYS A 1009 26.69 49.22 89.83
CA LYS A 1009 25.43 48.61 89.37
C LYS A 1009 24.25 49.58 89.47
N GLU A 1010 24.21 50.43 90.48
CA GLU A 1010 23.21 51.49 90.64
C GLU A 1010 23.37 52.56 89.56
N VAL A 1011 24.60 53.05 89.33
CA VAL A 1011 24.91 54.02 88.25
C VAL A 1011 24.59 53.44 86.86
N ALA A 1012 24.76 52.14 86.65
CA ALA A 1012 24.41 51.48 85.39
C ALA A 1012 22.89 51.36 85.15
N LYS A 1013 22.04 51.45 86.18
CA LYS A 1013 20.58 51.40 86.02
C LYS A 1013 19.98 52.73 85.52
N ASP A 1014 20.65 53.85 85.76
CA ASP A 1014 20.20 55.20 85.39
C ASP A 1014 20.73 55.65 84.01
N LEU A 1015 21.46 54.78 83.30
CA LEU A 1015 22.09 55.05 82.01
C LEU A 1015 21.30 54.52 80.78
N GLY A 1016 19.97 54.35 80.87
CA GLY A 1016 19.20 53.84 79.73
C GLY A 1016 17.68 53.66 79.84
N ASN A 1017 16.92 54.59 80.43
CA ASN A 1017 15.46 54.64 80.31
C ASN A 1017 14.90 56.06 80.56
N ASP A 1018 14.90 56.89 79.50
CA ASP A 1018 14.10 58.09 79.19
C ASP A 1018 14.49 58.38 77.72
N ASP A 1019 13.73 58.15 76.63
CA ASP A 1019 12.33 58.42 76.31
C ASP A 1019 11.83 57.47 75.19
N GLU A 1020 10.84 56.61 75.46
CA GLU A 1020 9.89 56.12 74.45
C GLU A 1020 8.52 55.97 75.11
N ASN A 1021 7.79 57.09 75.25
CA ASN A 1021 6.36 57.22 74.89
C ASN A 1021 5.72 58.52 75.43
N ALA A 1022 5.96 59.62 74.71
CA ALA A 1022 4.94 60.64 74.43
C ALA A 1022 5.03 60.90 72.91
N SER A 1023 4.01 60.80 72.08
CA SER A 1023 2.57 60.76 72.28
C SER A 1023 1.88 60.27 70.99
N ARG A 1024 0.56 60.10 71.08
CA ARG A 1024 -0.37 60.37 69.97
C ARG A 1024 -0.16 61.75 69.36
#